data_AF-B8C0B3-F1
#
_entry.id   AF-B8C0B3-F1
#
_cell.length_a   1.000
_cell.length_b   1.000
_cell.length_c   1.000
_cell.angle_alpha   90.00
_cell.angle_beta   90.00
_cell.angle_gamma   90.00
#
_symmetry.space_group_name_H-M   'P 1'
#
loop_
_entity.id
_entity.type
_entity.pdbx_description
1 polymer ?
#
loop_
_entity_poly.entity_id
_entity_poly.type
_entity_poly.pdbx_seq_one_letter_code
_entity_poly.pdbx_strand_id
1 'polypeptide(L)'
;MTGLIPLSLDLLSSLMHPESKALPSPIAYTAVLNALRKNGRIDRMEETLAALASLSRRITKTLPQSSSNTTGVDVVSFNTYLAALCDAAVDELPFVSSSSDRENDEMNNFDWEFSDANNSTDGATSPSEKYLYKSVNLLKGDVARTRFMLSGDPDLYSYNSILAAAAKCSKSSINANKFTDTIVQACLRGMKDRDIKGDVFTYNARIEAALANKSSDSDNSEGGKDVSPAVTDGEKKAIDLIDQLWADPDIDPDRYTINLALVPFFHAGRRDFIWSMLKTFYQTNANANNSKLVSSAFEAFLNTLVQSGEVDFAREVFGAFFLSSRDRQHKRMQMTNEIKVITRDSSSAMMASPVEMVAMNNRPPPSTRHFNILLGGYRKSYQAAVSRSQTLTDLVSANNTVDNVDTPNNSESDRSNEAIIEAQKAYKLLDIMLDAEVPLDGFSVSSIMAFPNSTEHITSLWKRLEPELCKELNPAAYRSIMSAYGNSGDSSSACWVFFEELSHVCGNKGMSIDSFNTLLGALAQGCIGERRGIPLDVFNSNAATRRGRNNTTNPLVSLVDGKTSLDAAVSILDTMRNGTSIPHGSKLWYIPKPNSQTYCIVASALSGSGTSESNSGFALQLYRKAMDDRVPADGRFLNALLRCFGDDINGALDLWKTGMGAAAAGVKNNDIEGSKQSMMKRSANLIAAYNGLMHVCGRAVRPDIALRIAYAMKKAGVEPTEVSLNCYYAGKRLTLDVGDGGSFLVRSNEQLLSVECTKYNTKDKRRAGDKKIRILF
;
A
#
# COMPACT_ATOMS: atom_id res chain seq x y z
N MET A 1 -17.78 -10.70 -27.08
CA MET A 1 -17.42 -12.07 -27.50
C MET A 1 -18.07 -13.18 -26.67
N THR A 2 -18.60 -12.90 -25.47
CA THR A 2 -19.23 -13.91 -24.57
C THR A 2 -20.44 -14.64 -25.16
N GLY A 3 -21.21 -14.00 -26.06
CA GLY A 3 -22.41 -14.59 -26.67
C GLY A 3 -22.18 -15.69 -27.71
N LEU A 4 -20.96 -15.85 -28.25
CA LEU A 4 -20.66 -16.83 -29.31
C LEU A 4 -20.04 -18.14 -28.79
N ILE A 5 -19.79 -18.23 -27.48
CA ILE A 5 -19.13 -19.40 -26.87
C ILE A 5 -20.01 -20.66 -26.97
N PRO A 6 -21.33 -20.62 -26.64
CA PRO A 6 -22.19 -21.80 -26.79
C PRO A 6 -22.18 -22.31 -28.23
N LEU A 7 -22.35 -21.40 -29.20
CA LEU A 7 -22.30 -21.76 -30.63
C LEU A 7 -20.96 -22.38 -31.04
N SER A 8 -19.85 -21.85 -30.54
CA SER A 8 -18.51 -22.36 -30.85
C SER A 8 -18.27 -23.75 -30.24
N LEU A 9 -18.79 -24.00 -29.03
CA LEU A 9 -18.76 -25.31 -28.38
C LEU A 9 -19.66 -26.33 -29.09
N ASP A 10 -20.84 -25.93 -29.52
CA ASP A 10 -21.78 -26.78 -30.25
C ASP A 10 -21.20 -27.18 -31.62
N LEU A 11 -20.58 -26.24 -32.33
CA LEU A 11 -19.86 -26.49 -33.57
C LEU A 11 -18.69 -27.44 -33.35
N LEU A 12 -17.86 -27.20 -32.34
CA LEU A 12 -16.73 -28.08 -32.03
C LEU A 12 -17.20 -29.49 -31.64
N SER A 13 -18.26 -29.59 -30.84
CA SER A 13 -18.87 -30.87 -30.44
C SER A 13 -19.42 -31.62 -31.65
N SER A 14 -20.04 -30.91 -32.60
CA SER A 14 -20.53 -31.49 -33.85
C SER A 14 -19.39 -32.03 -34.72
N LEU A 15 -18.24 -31.34 -34.75
CA LEU A 15 -17.03 -31.82 -35.45
C LEU A 15 -16.39 -33.03 -34.74
N MET A 16 -16.71 -33.26 -33.47
CA MET A 16 -16.23 -34.38 -32.66
C MET A 16 -17.18 -35.59 -32.64
N HIS A 17 -18.14 -35.63 -33.57
CA HIS A 17 -19.11 -36.71 -33.70
C HIS A 17 -18.45 -38.10 -33.74
N PRO A 18 -19.08 -39.16 -33.17
CA PRO A 18 -18.49 -40.50 -33.13
C PRO A 18 -18.06 -41.09 -34.47
N GLU A 19 -18.66 -40.64 -35.57
CA GLU A 19 -18.35 -41.09 -36.93
C GLU A 19 -17.24 -40.28 -37.61
N SER A 20 -16.73 -39.23 -36.96
CA SER A 20 -15.67 -38.40 -37.51
C SER A 20 -14.38 -39.19 -37.66
N LYS A 21 -13.79 -39.13 -38.86
CA LYS A 21 -12.52 -39.79 -39.20
C LYS A 21 -11.31 -38.88 -39.01
N ALA A 22 -11.52 -37.63 -38.59
CA ALA A 22 -10.46 -36.64 -38.44
C ALA A 22 -10.66 -35.83 -37.14
N LEU A 23 -9.54 -35.45 -36.53
CA LEU A 23 -9.55 -34.50 -35.41
C LEU A 23 -9.88 -33.10 -35.96
N PRO A 24 -10.69 -32.27 -35.26
CA PRO A 24 -10.79 -30.85 -35.57
C PRO A 24 -9.40 -30.19 -35.59
N SER A 25 -9.23 -29.13 -36.38
CA SER A 25 -7.93 -28.43 -36.48
C SER A 25 -7.48 -27.87 -35.12
N PRO A 26 -6.18 -27.98 -34.75
CA PRO A 26 -5.61 -27.36 -33.56
C PRO A 26 -5.95 -25.89 -33.38
N ILE A 27 -5.96 -25.13 -34.47
CA ILE A 27 -6.29 -23.70 -34.45
C ILE A 27 -7.74 -23.50 -33.97
N ALA A 28 -8.67 -24.36 -34.43
CA ALA A 28 -10.08 -24.25 -34.12
C ALA A 28 -10.37 -24.55 -32.64
N TYR A 29 -9.87 -25.68 -32.11
CA TYR A 29 -10.13 -26.02 -30.71
C TYR A 29 -9.29 -25.18 -29.73
N THR A 30 -8.06 -24.75 -30.09
CA THR A 30 -7.28 -23.80 -29.27
C THR A 30 -7.99 -22.46 -29.12
N ALA A 31 -8.68 -21.97 -30.16
CA ALA A 31 -9.46 -20.74 -30.08
C ALA A 31 -10.65 -20.87 -29.10
N VAL A 32 -11.34 -22.01 -29.11
CA VAL A 32 -12.42 -22.31 -28.16
C VAL A 32 -11.88 -22.38 -26.73
N LEU A 33 -10.76 -23.07 -26.51
CA LEU A 33 -10.11 -23.14 -25.19
C LEU A 33 -9.67 -21.76 -24.69
N ASN A 34 -9.12 -20.89 -25.54
CA ASN A 34 -8.79 -19.52 -25.17
C ASN A 34 -10.03 -18.69 -24.78
N ALA A 35 -11.16 -18.90 -25.48
CA ALA A 35 -12.42 -18.26 -25.10
C ALA A 35 -12.91 -18.75 -23.74
N LEU A 36 -12.82 -20.05 -23.45
CA LEU A 36 -13.18 -20.62 -22.15
C LEU A 36 -12.27 -20.12 -21.02
N ARG A 37 -10.95 -20.05 -21.24
CA ARG A 37 -9.97 -19.49 -20.30
C ARG A 37 -10.32 -18.07 -19.90
N LYS A 38 -10.61 -17.19 -20.88
CA LYS A 38 -11.03 -15.80 -20.62
C LYS A 38 -12.33 -15.67 -19.82
N ASN A 39 -13.14 -16.72 -19.75
CA ASN A 39 -14.38 -16.76 -18.98
C ASN A 39 -14.26 -17.58 -17.68
N GLY A 40 -13.06 -18.05 -17.33
CA GLY A 40 -12.82 -18.84 -16.13
C GLY A 40 -13.53 -20.20 -16.11
N ARG A 41 -13.89 -20.76 -17.28
CA ARG A 41 -14.64 -22.03 -17.39
C ARG A 41 -13.70 -23.24 -17.50
N ILE A 42 -12.91 -23.47 -16.46
CA ILE A 42 -11.83 -24.47 -16.42
C ILE A 42 -12.37 -25.90 -16.61
N ASP A 43 -13.48 -26.26 -15.97
CA ASP A 43 -14.04 -27.61 -16.09
C ASP A 43 -14.43 -27.94 -17.53
N ARG A 44 -15.00 -26.95 -18.24
CA ARG A 44 -15.36 -27.09 -19.65
C ARG A 44 -14.14 -27.21 -20.55
N MET A 45 -13.02 -26.58 -20.20
CA MET A 45 -11.77 -26.78 -20.94
C MET A 45 -11.27 -28.21 -20.81
N GLU A 46 -11.30 -28.75 -19.59
CA GLU A 46 -10.88 -30.11 -19.31
C GLU A 46 -11.77 -31.16 -19.99
N GLU A 47 -13.09 -30.99 -19.91
CA GLU A 47 -14.07 -31.82 -20.64
C GLU A 47 -13.79 -31.80 -22.15
N THR A 48 -13.53 -30.62 -22.71
CA THR A 48 -13.24 -30.47 -24.15
C THR A 48 -11.96 -31.22 -24.52
N LEU A 49 -10.89 -31.09 -23.73
CA LEU A 49 -9.63 -31.82 -23.96
C LEU A 49 -9.81 -33.33 -23.82
N ALA A 50 -10.56 -33.80 -22.82
CA ALA A 50 -10.83 -35.23 -22.63
C ALA A 50 -11.66 -35.81 -23.78
N ALA A 51 -12.62 -35.04 -24.32
CA ALA A 51 -13.39 -35.44 -25.47
C ALA A 51 -12.53 -35.49 -26.76
N LEU A 52 -11.62 -34.53 -26.95
CA LEU A 52 -10.66 -34.54 -28.06
C LEU A 52 -9.71 -35.74 -27.97
N ALA A 53 -9.21 -36.04 -26.78
CA ALA A 53 -8.38 -37.21 -26.51
C ALA A 53 -9.12 -38.52 -26.83
N SER A 54 -10.39 -38.61 -26.43
CA SER A 54 -11.23 -39.79 -26.71
C SER A 54 -11.49 -39.96 -28.20
N LEU A 55 -11.69 -38.87 -28.94
CA LEU A 55 -11.80 -38.89 -30.40
C LEU A 55 -10.48 -39.34 -31.05
N SER A 56 -9.35 -38.76 -30.63
CA SER A 56 -8.00 -39.15 -31.08
C SER A 56 -7.76 -40.66 -30.91
N ARG A 57 -8.01 -41.22 -29.71
CA ARG A 57 -7.87 -42.67 -29.45
C ARG A 57 -8.69 -43.53 -30.41
N ARG A 58 -9.89 -43.09 -30.79
CA ARG A 58 -10.75 -43.82 -31.74
C ARG A 58 -10.19 -43.78 -33.15
N ILE A 59 -9.73 -42.61 -33.60
CA ILE A 59 -9.11 -42.43 -34.92
C ILE A 59 -7.85 -43.30 -35.02
N THR A 60 -6.97 -43.28 -34.01
CA THR A 60 -5.74 -44.09 -34.01
C THR A 60 -6.03 -45.59 -34.08
N LYS A 61 -7.13 -46.07 -33.49
CA LYS A 61 -7.52 -47.50 -33.58
C LYS A 61 -8.02 -47.92 -34.96
N THR A 62 -8.52 -46.99 -35.78
CA THR A 62 -9.13 -47.31 -37.08
C THR A 62 -8.20 -47.11 -38.28
N LEU A 63 -7.06 -46.43 -38.10
CA LEU A 63 -6.07 -46.23 -39.16
C LEU A 63 -5.05 -47.40 -39.25
N PRO A 64 -4.67 -47.84 -40.47
CA PRO A 64 -3.58 -48.80 -40.66
C PRO A 64 -2.24 -48.27 -40.14
N GLN A 65 -1.42 -49.13 -39.53
CA GLN A 65 -0.14 -48.81 -38.88
C GLN A 65 0.94 -48.17 -39.77
N SER A 66 0.70 -47.98 -41.07
CA SER A 66 1.67 -47.46 -42.04
C SER A 66 1.75 -45.93 -42.15
N SER A 67 0.89 -45.16 -41.46
CA SER A 67 0.99 -43.69 -41.40
C SER A 67 1.43 -43.22 -40.00
N SER A 68 2.74 -43.02 -39.81
CA SER A 68 3.38 -42.72 -38.51
C SER A 68 3.19 -41.29 -37.98
N ASN A 69 2.13 -40.57 -38.37
CA ASN A 69 1.86 -39.24 -37.83
C ASN A 69 0.95 -39.35 -36.60
N THR A 70 1.51 -39.05 -35.42
CA THR A 70 0.82 -38.99 -34.12
C THR A 70 -0.36 -38.03 -34.19
N THR A 71 -1.57 -38.59 -34.29
CA THR A 71 -2.84 -37.83 -34.30
C THR A 71 -3.28 -37.60 -32.86
N GLY A 72 -2.71 -36.58 -32.21
CA GLY A 72 -2.97 -36.23 -30.81
C GLY A 72 -3.53 -34.81 -30.62
N VAL A 73 -3.86 -34.49 -29.37
CA VAL A 73 -4.17 -33.12 -28.94
C VAL A 73 -2.89 -32.29 -28.97
N ASP A 74 -2.97 -31.09 -29.55
CA ASP A 74 -1.83 -30.19 -29.69
C ASP A 74 -1.31 -29.64 -28.35
N VAL A 75 0.01 -29.53 -28.22
CA VAL A 75 0.67 -29.04 -27.01
C VAL A 75 0.27 -27.61 -26.65
N VAL A 76 0.00 -26.74 -27.62
CA VAL A 76 -0.44 -25.35 -27.37
C VAL A 76 -1.81 -25.31 -26.70
N SER A 77 -2.71 -26.22 -27.09
CA SER A 77 -4.01 -26.35 -26.45
C SER A 77 -3.92 -26.84 -25.00
N PHE A 78 -3.06 -27.82 -24.75
CA PHE A 78 -2.77 -28.28 -23.39
C PHE A 78 -2.14 -27.17 -22.55
N ASN A 79 -1.18 -26.43 -23.10
CA ASN A 79 -0.57 -25.25 -22.48
C ASN A 79 -1.60 -24.15 -22.17
N THR A 80 -2.60 -23.97 -23.03
CA THR A 80 -3.70 -23.02 -22.78
C THR A 80 -4.53 -23.45 -21.56
N TYR A 81 -4.75 -24.74 -21.36
CA TYR A 81 -5.43 -25.28 -20.18
C TYR A 81 -4.59 -25.20 -18.91
N LEU A 82 -3.30 -25.56 -18.97
CA LEU A 82 -2.38 -25.36 -17.85
C LEU A 82 -2.32 -23.91 -17.40
N ALA A 83 -2.23 -22.98 -18.36
CA ALA A 83 -2.22 -21.56 -18.06
C ALA A 83 -3.55 -21.08 -17.44
N ALA A 84 -4.69 -21.69 -17.78
CA ALA A 84 -5.97 -21.41 -17.10
C ALA A 84 -6.00 -21.91 -15.65
N LEU A 85 -5.41 -23.08 -15.36
CA LEU A 85 -5.23 -23.57 -13.98
C LEU A 85 -4.32 -22.62 -13.18
N CYS A 86 -3.24 -22.15 -13.82
CA CYS A 86 -2.30 -21.19 -13.24
C CYS A 86 -2.95 -19.83 -12.94
N ASP A 87 -3.76 -19.30 -13.88
CA ASP A 87 -4.52 -18.06 -13.67
C ASP A 87 -5.48 -18.21 -12.47
N ALA A 88 -6.22 -19.32 -12.40
CA ALA A 88 -7.11 -19.59 -11.26
C ALA A 88 -6.38 -19.74 -9.92
N ALA A 89 -5.15 -20.28 -9.93
CA ALA A 89 -4.33 -20.35 -8.74
C ALA A 89 -3.95 -18.95 -8.24
N VAL A 90 -3.49 -18.08 -9.15
CA VAL A 90 -3.08 -16.70 -8.84
C VAL A 90 -4.27 -15.84 -8.41
N ASP A 91 -5.43 -16.01 -9.05
CA ASP A 91 -6.66 -15.28 -8.76
C ASP A 91 -7.42 -15.83 -7.53
N GLU A 92 -6.90 -16.89 -6.88
CA GLU A 92 -7.50 -17.59 -5.73
C GLU A 92 -8.96 -18.04 -5.98
N LEU A 93 -9.27 -18.48 -7.20
CA LEU A 93 -10.62 -18.95 -7.52
C LEU A 93 -10.99 -20.20 -6.70
N PRO A 94 -12.28 -20.41 -6.36
CA PRO A 94 -12.72 -21.63 -5.69
C PRO A 94 -12.34 -22.86 -6.51
N PHE A 95 -11.67 -23.83 -5.88
CA PHE A 95 -11.25 -25.04 -6.56
C PHE A 95 -12.47 -25.87 -6.96
N VAL A 96 -12.70 -26.02 -8.26
CA VAL A 96 -13.76 -26.88 -8.80
C VAL A 96 -13.16 -28.26 -9.08
N SER A 97 -13.64 -29.27 -8.36
CA SER A 97 -13.33 -30.67 -8.63
C SER A 97 -14.29 -31.17 -9.71
N SER A 98 -13.76 -31.60 -10.85
CA SER A 98 -14.54 -32.31 -11.86
C SER A 98 -15.00 -33.64 -11.25
N SER A 99 -16.31 -33.84 -11.23
CA SER A 99 -17.03 -34.93 -10.54
C SER A 99 -16.76 -36.32 -11.16
N SER A 100 -15.62 -36.91 -10.84
CA SER A 100 -15.48 -38.36 -10.79
C SER A 100 -14.86 -38.74 -9.46
N ASP A 101 -15.66 -39.32 -8.57
CA ASP A 101 -15.30 -39.79 -7.22
C ASP A 101 -14.19 -40.86 -7.17
N ARG A 102 -13.47 -41.09 -8.28
CA ARG A 102 -12.30 -41.98 -8.37
C ARG A 102 -10.95 -41.26 -8.28
N GLU A 103 -10.90 -39.93 -8.42
CA GLU A 103 -9.61 -39.19 -8.42
C GLU A 103 -9.02 -39.00 -7.02
N ASN A 104 -9.82 -39.07 -5.94
CA ASN A 104 -9.31 -38.93 -4.56
C ASN A 104 -8.49 -40.14 -4.09
N ASP A 105 -8.73 -41.34 -4.65
CA ASP A 105 -7.95 -42.54 -4.30
C ASP A 105 -6.64 -42.65 -5.10
N GLU A 106 -6.58 -42.11 -6.32
CA GLU A 106 -5.34 -42.09 -7.13
C GLU A 106 -4.40 -40.92 -6.77
N MET A 107 -4.92 -39.79 -6.23
CA MET A 107 -4.06 -38.72 -5.71
C MET A 107 -3.22 -39.16 -4.50
N ASN A 108 -3.61 -40.23 -3.81
CA ASN A 108 -2.96 -40.71 -2.59
C ASN A 108 -1.84 -41.74 -2.81
N ASN A 109 -1.61 -42.25 -4.03
CA ASN A 109 -0.78 -43.46 -4.22
C ASN A 109 0.31 -43.35 -5.30
N PHE A 110 0.74 -42.15 -5.69
CA PHE A 110 1.78 -41.98 -6.72
C PHE A 110 3.07 -41.36 -6.17
N ASP A 111 4.10 -42.20 -6.02
CA ASP A 111 5.51 -41.93 -5.66
C ASP A 111 6.07 -40.61 -6.18
N TRP A 112 5.73 -39.55 -5.48
CA TRP A 112 6.53 -38.37 -5.25
C TRP A 112 6.30 -38.17 -3.77
N GLU A 113 7.29 -38.36 -2.91
CA GLU A 113 7.13 -38.21 -1.46
C GLU A 113 6.61 -36.80 -1.13
N PHE A 114 5.30 -36.63 -1.16
CA PHE A 114 4.54 -35.54 -0.56
C PHE A 114 3.95 -35.99 0.78
N SER A 115 4.60 -36.96 1.42
CA SER A 115 4.18 -37.64 2.65
C SER A 115 4.07 -36.71 3.87
N ASP A 116 4.57 -35.48 3.78
CA ASP A 116 4.49 -34.50 4.86
C ASP A 116 3.22 -33.64 4.86
N ALA A 117 2.44 -33.61 3.77
CA ALA A 117 1.27 -32.73 3.70
C ALA A 117 0.04 -33.31 4.43
N ASN A 118 -0.04 -34.63 4.61
CA ASN A 118 -1.21 -35.29 5.19
C ASN A 118 -1.10 -35.57 6.70
N ASN A 119 0.04 -35.30 7.33
CA ASN A 119 0.24 -35.57 8.76
C ASN A 119 0.21 -34.33 9.67
N SER A 120 -0.16 -33.14 9.17
CA SER A 120 -0.58 -32.04 10.04
C SER A 120 -2.11 -31.95 10.06
N THR A 121 -2.71 -32.41 11.15
CA THR A 121 -4.15 -32.38 11.43
C THR A 121 -4.74 -30.96 11.62
N ASP A 122 -4.23 -29.93 10.93
CA ASP A 122 -4.62 -28.53 11.20
C ASP A 122 -4.62 -27.53 10.01
N GLY A 123 -4.61 -27.95 8.74
CA GLY A 123 -4.57 -27.00 7.61
C GLY A 123 -5.41 -27.38 6.40
N ALA A 124 -6.50 -26.67 6.13
CA ALA A 124 -7.20 -26.75 4.85
C ALA A 124 -6.30 -26.20 3.73
N THR A 125 -5.82 -27.07 2.84
CA THR A 125 -5.07 -26.71 1.61
C THR A 125 -5.78 -25.61 0.84
N SER A 126 -5.06 -24.55 0.48
CA SER A 126 -5.64 -23.38 -0.17
C SER A 126 -6.09 -23.72 -1.61
N PRO A 127 -7.10 -23.02 -2.17
CA PRO A 127 -7.50 -23.24 -3.56
C PRO A 127 -6.35 -23.09 -4.56
N SER A 128 -5.45 -22.13 -4.33
CA SER A 128 -4.23 -21.93 -5.13
C SER A 128 -3.30 -23.14 -5.11
N GLU A 129 -3.07 -23.73 -3.94
CA GLU A 129 -2.26 -24.94 -3.80
C GLU A 129 -2.86 -26.10 -4.61
N LYS A 130 -4.18 -26.30 -4.54
CA LYS A 130 -4.85 -27.39 -5.26
C LYS A 130 -4.72 -27.24 -6.79
N TYR A 131 -4.86 -26.04 -7.32
CA TYR A 131 -4.69 -25.79 -8.76
C TYR A 131 -3.24 -26.00 -9.22
N LEU A 132 -2.25 -25.58 -8.43
CA LEU A 132 -0.83 -25.80 -8.74
C LEU A 132 -0.44 -27.27 -8.62
N TYR A 133 -0.91 -27.99 -7.61
CA TYR A 133 -0.72 -29.44 -7.51
C TYR A 133 -1.31 -30.18 -8.72
N LYS A 134 -2.55 -29.84 -9.11
CA LYS A 134 -3.16 -30.40 -10.31
C LYS A 134 -2.30 -30.14 -11.54
N SER A 135 -1.81 -28.91 -11.70
CA SER A 135 -0.95 -28.53 -12.83
C SER A 135 0.36 -29.32 -12.88
N VAL A 136 1.06 -29.47 -11.74
CA VAL A 136 2.30 -30.25 -11.66
C VAL A 136 2.06 -31.73 -11.92
N ASN A 137 0.98 -32.30 -11.38
CA ASN A 137 0.63 -33.71 -11.58
C ASN A 137 0.37 -34.03 -13.06
N LEU A 138 -0.19 -33.09 -13.82
CA LEU A 138 -0.37 -33.27 -15.26
C LEU A 138 0.97 -33.35 -16.01
N LEU A 139 2.05 -32.79 -15.49
CA LEU A 139 3.39 -32.86 -16.07
C LEU A 139 4.22 -34.08 -15.63
N LYS A 140 3.70 -34.90 -14.69
CA LYS A 140 4.44 -36.06 -14.16
C LYS A 140 4.44 -37.21 -15.18
N GLY A 141 5.61 -37.73 -15.52
CA GLY A 141 5.77 -38.87 -16.43
C GLY A 141 4.94 -38.74 -17.72
N ASP A 142 4.21 -39.79 -18.08
CA ASP A 142 3.35 -39.76 -19.27
C ASP A 142 1.91 -39.28 -18.99
N VAL A 143 1.59 -38.71 -17.82
CA VAL A 143 0.20 -38.39 -17.42
C VAL A 143 -0.55 -37.55 -18.46
N ALA A 144 0.02 -36.43 -18.92
CA ALA A 144 -0.61 -35.62 -19.97
C ALA A 144 -0.82 -36.40 -21.27
N ARG A 145 0.17 -37.22 -21.67
CA ARG A 145 0.11 -38.05 -22.88
C ARG A 145 -0.97 -39.11 -22.76
N THR A 146 -1.07 -39.79 -21.62
CA THR A 146 -2.08 -40.82 -21.35
C THR A 146 -3.46 -40.22 -21.21
N ARG A 147 -3.64 -39.15 -20.42
CA ARG A 147 -4.93 -38.53 -20.11
C ARG A 147 -5.51 -37.80 -21.32
N PHE A 148 -4.69 -37.03 -22.04
CA PHE A 148 -5.14 -36.15 -23.10
C PHE A 148 -4.67 -36.53 -24.52
N MET A 149 -3.96 -37.66 -24.71
CA MET A 149 -3.41 -38.06 -26.02
C MET A 149 -2.57 -36.94 -26.66
N LEU A 150 -1.67 -36.34 -25.88
CA LEU A 150 -0.85 -35.23 -26.34
C LEU A 150 0.01 -35.64 -27.56
N SER A 151 0.04 -34.79 -28.60
CA SER A 151 0.78 -35.06 -29.85
C SER A 151 2.30 -34.96 -29.70
N GLY A 152 2.77 -34.28 -28.64
CA GLY A 152 4.17 -34.16 -28.24
C GLY A 152 4.31 -34.19 -26.71
N ASP A 153 5.53 -34.08 -26.21
CA ASP A 153 5.78 -33.93 -24.77
C ASP A 153 5.47 -32.50 -24.28
N PRO A 154 5.15 -32.34 -22.98
CA PRO A 154 5.10 -31.01 -22.38
C PRO A 154 6.40 -30.26 -22.60
N ASP A 155 6.29 -29.01 -23.03
CA ASP A 155 7.41 -28.18 -23.47
C ASP A 155 7.82 -27.14 -22.42
N LEU A 156 8.80 -26.31 -22.75
CA LEU A 156 9.29 -25.23 -21.89
C LEU A 156 8.16 -24.30 -21.42
N TYR A 157 7.16 -24.03 -22.26
CA TYR A 157 6.03 -23.17 -21.90
C TYR A 157 5.12 -23.84 -20.85
N SER A 158 4.94 -25.16 -20.93
CA SER A 158 4.21 -25.94 -19.91
C SER A 158 4.79 -25.70 -18.51
N TYR A 159 6.11 -25.81 -18.37
CA TYR A 159 6.80 -25.64 -17.09
C TYR A 159 6.86 -24.18 -16.64
N ASN A 160 7.20 -23.25 -17.55
CA ASN A 160 7.31 -21.83 -17.22
C ASN A 160 5.98 -21.23 -16.72
N SER A 161 4.84 -21.70 -17.24
CA SER A 161 3.52 -21.27 -16.77
C SER A 161 3.29 -21.60 -15.29
N ILE A 162 3.65 -22.83 -14.88
CA ILE A 162 3.49 -23.29 -13.49
C ILE A 162 4.50 -22.59 -12.58
N LEU A 163 5.76 -22.49 -13.00
CA LEU A 163 6.81 -21.81 -12.24
C LEU A 163 6.45 -20.35 -11.96
N ALA A 164 5.98 -19.61 -12.96
CA ALA A 164 5.57 -18.22 -12.81
C ALA A 164 4.35 -18.07 -11.88
N ALA A 165 3.39 -19.00 -11.96
CA ALA A 165 2.23 -18.99 -11.06
C ALA A 165 2.62 -19.33 -9.62
N ALA A 166 3.51 -20.30 -9.42
CA ALA A 166 4.04 -20.65 -8.10
C ALA A 166 4.79 -19.47 -7.47
N ALA A 167 5.63 -18.78 -8.23
CA ALA A 167 6.32 -17.57 -7.77
C ALA A 167 5.33 -16.50 -7.27
N LYS A 168 4.28 -16.20 -8.06
CA LYS A 168 3.23 -15.23 -7.69
C LYS A 168 2.37 -15.66 -6.50
N CYS A 169 2.16 -16.96 -6.33
CA CYS A 169 1.39 -17.52 -5.20
C CYS A 169 2.21 -17.59 -3.90
N SER A 170 3.50 -17.26 -3.94
CA SER A 170 4.37 -17.32 -2.77
C SER A 170 3.96 -16.25 -1.76
N LYS A 171 3.50 -16.69 -0.58
CA LYS A 171 3.09 -15.80 0.52
C LYS A 171 4.21 -15.72 1.55
N SER A 172 4.30 -14.62 2.29
CA SER A 172 5.30 -14.41 3.34
C SER A 172 5.15 -15.31 4.59
N SER A 173 4.41 -16.43 4.49
CA SER A 173 4.24 -17.40 5.57
C SER A 173 5.18 -18.59 5.37
N ILE A 174 5.75 -19.09 6.47
CA ILE A 174 6.74 -20.19 6.48
C ILE A 174 6.20 -21.44 5.74
N ASN A 175 4.91 -21.75 5.89
CA ASN A 175 4.30 -22.93 5.26
C ASN A 175 4.07 -22.73 3.75
N ALA A 176 3.77 -21.50 3.29
CA ALA A 176 3.63 -21.21 1.86
C ALA A 176 4.98 -21.31 1.12
N ASN A 177 6.07 -20.98 1.81
CA ASN A 177 7.43 -21.05 1.26
C ASN A 177 7.88 -22.50 0.98
N LYS A 178 7.59 -23.45 1.88
CA LYS A 178 7.87 -24.89 1.64
C LYS A 178 7.06 -25.40 0.43
N PHE A 179 5.82 -24.96 0.30
CA PHE A 179 4.96 -25.32 -0.82
C PHE A 179 5.51 -24.84 -2.17
N THR A 180 5.82 -23.54 -2.30
CA THR A 180 6.39 -23.00 -3.54
C THR A 180 7.68 -23.73 -3.92
N ASP A 181 8.61 -23.91 -2.97
CA ASP A 181 9.88 -24.59 -3.26
C ASP A 181 9.63 -26.02 -3.80
N THR A 182 8.67 -26.73 -3.22
CA THR A 182 8.34 -28.08 -3.68
C THR A 182 7.79 -28.10 -5.11
N ILE A 183 6.91 -27.17 -5.46
CA ILE A 183 6.38 -27.01 -6.83
C ILE A 183 7.52 -26.65 -7.81
N VAL A 184 8.40 -25.73 -7.43
CA VAL A 184 9.55 -25.32 -8.25
C VAL A 184 10.49 -26.50 -8.50
N GLN A 185 10.86 -27.26 -7.46
CA GLN A 185 11.70 -28.45 -7.61
C GLN A 185 11.03 -29.53 -8.48
N ALA A 186 9.71 -29.66 -8.42
CA ALA A 186 8.95 -30.57 -9.29
C ALA A 186 9.03 -30.22 -10.76
N CYS A 187 8.81 -28.95 -11.08
CA CYS A 187 8.98 -28.47 -12.44
C CYS A 187 10.42 -28.67 -12.92
N LEU A 188 11.43 -28.32 -12.11
CA LEU A 188 12.85 -28.46 -12.48
C LEU A 188 13.27 -29.92 -12.69
N ARG A 189 12.80 -30.85 -11.86
CA ARG A 189 13.02 -32.28 -12.07
C ARG A 189 12.37 -32.75 -13.37
N GLY A 190 11.11 -32.38 -13.60
CA GLY A 190 10.39 -32.75 -14.82
C GLY A 190 11.01 -32.19 -16.11
N MET A 191 11.58 -30.98 -16.05
CA MET A 191 12.37 -30.39 -17.13
C MET A 191 13.66 -31.18 -17.38
N LYS A 192 14.42 -31.51 -16.33
CA LYS A 192 15.66 -32.29 -16.42
C LYS A 192 15.41 -33.68 -17.00
N ASP A 193 14.37 -34.37 -16.55
CA ASP A 193 14.02 -35.72 -17.02
C ASP A 193 13.68 -35.75 -18.53
N ARG A 194 13.33 -34.60 -19.11
CA ARG A 194 12.99 -34.43 -20.53
C ARG A 194 14.03 -33.64 -21.33
N ASP A 195 15.20 -33.39 -20.74
CA ASP A 195 16.29 -32.59 -21.35
C ASP A 195 15.84 -31.19 -21.81
N ILE A 196 14.90 -30.57 -21.08
CA ILE A 196 14.43 -29.20 -21.33
C ILE A 196 15.31 -28.23 -20.57
N LYS A 197 16.07 -27.42 -21.32
CA LYS A 197 16.85 -26.31 -20.75
C LYS A 197 15.94 -25.13 -20.41
N GLY A 198 16.16 -24.52 -19.25
CA GLY A 198 15.43 -23.33 -18.82
C GLY A 198 15.90 -22.07 -19.56
N ASP A 199 14.98 -21.14 -19.78
CA ASP A 199 15.25 -19.84 -20.40
C ASP A 199 15.16 -18.70 -19.38
N VAL A 200 15.23 -17.45 -19.85
CA VAL A 200 15.04 -16.24 -19.02
C VAL A 200 13.78 -16.31 -18.15
N PHE A 201 12.66 -16.84 -18.67
CA PHE A 201 11.41 -16.90 -17.92
C PHE A 201 11.49 -17.94 -16.80
N THR A 202 12.18 -19.07 -17.04
CA THR A 202 12.47 -20.07 -16.01
C THR A 202 13.26 -19.46 -14.86
N TYR A 203 14.34 -18.71 -15.16
CA TYR A 203 15.15 -18.07 -14.13
C TYR A 203 14.40 -16.95 -13.40
N ASN A 204 13.67 -16.11 -14.12
CA ASN A 204 12.88 -15.03 -13.52
C ASN A 204 11.86 -15.54 -12.50
N ALA A 205 11.13 -16.62 -12.83
CA ALA A 205 10.21 -17.24 -11.88
C ALA A 205 10.91 -17.80 -10.64
N ARG A 206 12.09 -18.41 -10.81
CA ARG A 206 12.89 -18.94 -9.69
C ARG A 206 13.43 -17.82 -8.79
N ILE A 207 13.91 -16.73 -9.38
CA ILE A 207 14.40 -15.54 -8.66
C ILE A 207 13.24 -14.91 -7.89
N GLU A 208 12.09 -14.70 -8.52
CA GLU A 208 10.89 -14.14 -7.87
C GLU A 208 10.42 -15.02 -6.69
N ALA A 209 10.38 -16.35 -6.89
CA ALA A 209 10.07 -17.30 -5.81
C ALA A 209 11.10 -17.25 -4.66
N ALA A 210 12.39 -17.11 -4.97
CA ALA A 210 13.43 -16.97 -3.96
C ALA A 210 13.27 -15.66 -3.14
N LEU A 211 12.93 -14.55 -3.80
CA LEU A 211 12.73 -13.25 -3.15
C LEU A 211 11.45 -13.18 -2.30
N ALA A 212 10.44 -13.98 -2.61
CA ALA A 212 9.25 -14.10 -1.77
C ALA A 212 9.54 -14.80 -0.42
N ASN A 213 10.61 -15.60 -0.35
CA ASN A 213 11.03 -16.31 0.86
C ASN A 213 11.78 -15.38 1.84
N LYS A 214 11.05 -14.58 2.62
CA LYS A 214 11.62 -13.85 3.76
C LYS A 214 11.85 -14.81 4.93
N SER A 215 13.11 -15.15 5.25
CA SER A 215 13.44 -15.82 6.52
C SER A 215 13.20 -14.84 7.68
N SER A 216 12.65 -15.34 8.79
CA SER A 216 12.25 -14.56 9.96
C SER A 216 13.42 -14.05 10.83
N ASP A 217 14.67 -14.18 10.37
CA ASP A 217 15.84 -13.94 11.23
C ASP A 217 16.28 -12.47 11.29
N SER A 218 15.65 -11.56 10.54
CA SER A 218 15.96 -10.13 10.56
C SER A 218 15.22 -9.30 11.62
N ASP A 219 14.32 -9.90 12.42
CA ASP A 219 13.55 -9.17 13.45
C ASP A 219 14.23 -9.14 14.84
N ASN A 220 15.44 -9.71 14.97
CA ASN A 220 16.21 -9.76 16.22
C ASN A 220 17.40 -8.79 16.31
N SER A 221 17.63 -7.88 15.35
CA SER A 221 18.61 -6.81 15.53
C SER A 221 18.00 -5.66 16.34
N GLU A 222 18.23 -5.72 17.66
CA GLU A 222 18.13 -4.57 18.54
C GLU A 222 18.92 -3.38 17.97
N GLY A 223 18.41 -2.18 18.25
CA GLY A 223 18.82 -0.93 17.63
C GLY A 223 20.33 -0.67 17.62
N GLY A 224 20.84 -0.45 16.41
CA GLY A 224 22.11 0.18 16.14
C GLY A 224 22.06 0.77 14.72
N LYS A 225 22.05 2.09 14.61
CA LYS A 225 22.32 2.81 13.35
C LYS A 225 23.71 2.34 12.87
N ASP A 226 23.84 2.05 11.58
CA ASP A 226 25.08 1.74 10.84
C ASP A 226 25.38 0.27 10.48
N VAL A 227 24.39 -0.60 10.38
CA VAL A 227 24.56 -1.90 9.69
C VAL A 227 23.65 -1.95 8.46
N SER A 228 24.25 -2.07 7.28
CA SER A 228 23.52 -2.34 6.02
C SER A 228 22.52 -3.49 6.22
N PRO A 229 21.32 -3.45 5.62
CA PRO A 229 20.33 -4.51 5.79
C PRO A 229 20.99 -5.85 5.45
N ALA A 230 21.07 -6.75 6.43
CA ALA A 230 21.68 -8.05 6.24
C ALA A 230 20.94 -8.81 5.13
N VAL A 231 21.68 -9.27 4.11
CA VAL A 231 21.13 -10.01 2.97
C VAL A 231 20.38 -11.25 3.48
N THR A 232 19.09 -11.32 3.19
CA THR A 232 18.25 -12.46 3.57
C THR A 232 18.65 -13.73 2.83
N ASP A 233 18.30 -14.90 3.36
CA ASP A 233 18.62 -16.17 2.68
C ASP A 233 17.89 -16.31 1.33
N GLY A 234 16.70 -15.72 1.21
CA GLY A 234 15.99 -15.60 -0.07
C GLY A 234 16.75 -14.73 -1.07
N GLU A 235 17.31 -13.61 -0.63
CA GLU A 235 18.15 -12.75 -1.47
C GLU A 235 19.47 -13.43 -1.86
N LYS A 236 20.11 -14.19 -0.96
CA LYS A 236 21.31 -14.98 -1.32
C LYS A 236 21.01 -16.00 -2.42
N LYS A 237 19.91 -16.75 -2.27
CA LYS A 237 19.45 -17.69 -3.30
C LYS A 237 19.15 -16.99 -4.62
N ALA A 238 18.51 -15.82 -4.57
CA ALA A 238 18.25 -15.01 -5.75
C ALA A 238 19.56 -14.56 -6.41
N ILE A 239 20.54 -14.10 -5.64
CA ILE A 239 21.88 -13.72 -6.12
C ILE A 239 22.57 -14.90 -6.81
N ASP A 240 22.55 -16.09 -6.21
CA ASP A 240 23.15 -17.28 -6.80
C ASP A 240 22.50 -17.67 -8.14
N LEU A 241 21.17 -17.52 -8.25
CA LEU A 241 20.42 -17.76 -9.48
C LEU A 241 20.74 -16.72 -10.56
N ILE A 242 20.91 -15.46 -10.17
CA ILE A 242 21.29 -14.37 -11.06
C ILE A 242 22.73 -14.60 -11.56
N ASP A 243 23.67 -14.95 -10.68
CA ASP A 243 25.06 -15.27 -11.04
C ASP A 243 25.12 -16.47 -12.01
N GLN A 244 24.28 -17.49 -11.81
CA GLN A 244 24.12 -18.61 -12.74
C GLN A 244 23.62 -18.17 -14.12
N LEU A 245 22.58 -17.33 -14.17
CA LEU A 245 22.03 -16.83 -15.43
C LEU A 245 23.07 -16.00 -16.20
N TRP A 246 23.81 -15.13 -15.53
CA TRP A 246 24.83 -14.29 -16.16
C TRP A 246 26.09 -15.06 -16.61
N ALA A 247 26.33 -16.25 -16.04
CA ALA A 247 27.41 -17.13 -16.48
C ALA A 247 27.03 -17.96 -17.72
N ASP A 248 25.75 -18.05 -18.06
CA ASP A 248 25.25 -18.80 -19.22
C ASP A 248 25.31 -17.92 -20.48
N PRO A 249 26.17 -18.24 -21.47
CA PRO A 249 26.31 -17.43 -22.69
C PRO A 249 25.09 -17.56 -23.63
N ASP A 250 24.21 -18.54 -23.42
CA ASP A 250 23.05 -18.79 -24.27
C ASP A 250 21.81 -18.00 -23.80
N ILE A 251 21.88 -17.30 -22.65
CA ILE A 251 20.74 -16.63 -22.01
C ILE A 251 21.04 -15.15 -21.76
N ASP A 252 20.37 -14.26 -22.49
CA ASP A 252 20.48 -12.81 -22.28
C ASP A 252 19.44 -12.31 -21.24
N PRO A 253 19.87 -11.73 -20.11
CA PRO A 253 18.95 -11.19 -19.10
C PRO A 253 18.06 -10.07 -19.67
N ASP A 254 16.75 -10.20 -19.45
CA ASP A 254 15.78 -9.21 -19.89
C ASP A 254 15.58 -8.09 -18.86
N ARG A 255 14.77 -7.08 -19.22
CA ARG A 255 14.44 -5.97 -18.31
C ARG A 255 13.84 -6.44 -16.98
N TYR A 256 13.10 -7.55 -16.97
CA TYR A 256 12.46 -8.04 -15.76
C TYR A 256 13.49 -8.70 -14.83
N THR A 257 14.42 -9.47 -15.41
CA THR A 257 15.58 -10.04 -14.72
C THR A 257 16.41 -8.95 -14.04
N ILE A 258 16.73 -7.88 -14.78
CA ILE A 258 17.47 -6.72 -14.26
C ILE A 258 16.72 -6.12 -13.07
N ASN A 259 15.40 -5.92 -13.20
CA ASN A 259 14.60 -5.32 -12.13
C ASN A 259 14.56 -6.18 -10.86
N LEU A 260 14.49 -7.51 -10.98
CA LEU A 260 14.56 -8.44 -9.85
C LEU A 260 15.93 -8.42 -9.16
N ALA A 261 17.00 -8.18 -9.92
CA ALA A 261 18.37 -8.17 -9.39
C ALA A 261 18.74 -6.90 -8.60
N LEU A 262 18.02 -5.78 -8.78
CA LEU A 262 18.42 -4.48 -8.22
C LEU A 262 18.53 -4.49 -6.69
N VAL A 263 17.47 -4.90 -5.99
CA VAL A 263 17.41 -4.86 -4.52
C VAL A 263 18.38 -5.87 -3.88
N PRO A 264 18.41 -7.15 -4.31
CA PRO A 264 19.34 -8.13 -3.74
C PRO A 264 20.81 -7.73 -3.92
N PHE A 265 21.19 -7.25 -5.12
CA PHE A 265 22.56 -6.78 -5.35
C PHE A 265 22.90 -5.53 -4.55
N PHE A 266 21.93 -4.64 -4.33
CA PHE A 266 22.15 -3.44 -3.54
C PHE A 266 22.43 -3.80 -2.08
N HIS A 267 21.60 -4.66 -1.48
CA HIS A 267 21.80 -5.15 -0.10
C HIS A 267 23.10 -5.96 0.04
N ALA A 268 23.50 -6.70 -0.99
CA ALA A 268 24.77 -7.42 -1.03
C ALA A 268 26.00 -6.53 -1.31
N GLY A 269 25.83 -5.20 -1.42
CA GLY A 269 26.92 -4.26 -1.68
C GLY A 269 27.50 -4.35 -3.10
N ARG A 270 26.85 -5.08 -4.02
CA ARG A 270 27.29 -5.28 -5.41
C ARG A 270 26.88 -4.12 -6.33
N ARG A 271 27.12 -2.88 -5.90
CA ARG A 271 26.72 -1.67 -6.65
C ARG A 271 27.38 -1.58 -8.03
N ASP A 272 28.64 -2.02 -8.14
CA ASP A 272 29.37 -2.03 -9.42
C ASP A 272 28.73 -2.96 -10.45
N PHE A 273 28.20 -4.10 -10.00
CA PHE A 273 27.45 -5.02 -10.87
C PHE A 273 26.14 -4.41 -11.34
N ILE A 274 25.39 -3.75 -10.45
CA ILE A 274 24.19 -2.99 -10.85
C ILE A 274 24.57 -1.95 -11.91
N TRP A 275 25.67 -1.24 -11.71
CA TRP A 275 26.09 -0.19 -12.62
C TRP A 275 26.48 -0.73 -14.00
N SER A 276 27.26 -1.80 -14.03
CA SER A 276 27.60 -2.52 -15.26
C SER A 276 26.35 -3.03 -15.98
N MET A 277 25.43 -3.67 -15.25
CA MET A 277 24.18 -4.21 -15.80
C MET A 277 23.30 -3.13 -16.43
N LEU A 278 23.06 -2.02 -15.71
CA LEU A 278 22.27 -0.91 -16.23
C LEU A 278 22.95 -0.24 -17.43
N LYS A 279 24.28 -0.11 -17.40
CA LYS A 279 25.07 0.48 -18.50
C LYS A 279 24.98 -0.39 -19.76
N THR A 280 25.14 -1.71 -19.63
CA THR A 280 25.02 -2.65 -20.74
C THR A 280 23.60 -2.60 -21.32
N PHE A 281 22.57 -2.69 -20.48
CA PHE A 281 21.18 -2.59 -20.94
C PHE A 281 20.91 -1.29 -21.70
N TYR A 282 21.40 -0.18 -21.15
CA TYR A 282 21.27 1.14 -21.77
C TYR A 282 21.99 1.16 -23.13
N GLN A 283 23.25 0.75 -23.21
CA GLN A 283 24.04 0.81 -24.45
C GLN A 283 23.44 -0.08 -25.55
N THR A 284 23.01 -1.29 -25.22
CA THR A 284 22.37 -2.22 -26.16
C THR A 284 21.09 -1.63 -26.75
N ASN A 285 20.25 -0.99 -25.94
CA ASN A 285 18.92 -0.53 -26.38
C ASN A 285 18.91 0.92 -26.91
N ALA A 286 19.77 1.80 -26.37
CA ALA A 286 19.88 3.17 -26.83
C ALA A 286 20.50 3.24 -28.24
N ASN A 287 21.51 2.41 -28.53
CA ASN A 287 22.12 2.33 -29.86
C ASN A 287 21.13 1.81 -30.92
N ALA A 288 20.13 1.02 -30.51
CA ALA A 288 19.06 0.52 -31.37
C ALA A 288 17.90 1.54 -31.57
N ASN A 289 18.06 2.81 -31.18
CA ASN A 289 17.03 3.85 -31.21
C ASN A 289 15.75 3.51 -30.39
N ASN A 290 15.84 2.60 -29.42
CA ASN A 290 14.70 2.19 -28.57
C ASN A 290 14.52 3.08 -27.33
N SER A 291 14.51 4.41 -27.51
CA SER A 291 14.44 5.39 -26.40
C SER A 291 13.22 5.18 -25.49
N LYS A 292 12.07 4.79 -26.05
CA LYS A 292 10.85 4.48 -25.28
C LYS A 292 11.01 3.27 -24.36
N LEU A 293 11.69 2.21 -24.85
CA LEU A 293 11.95 1.01 -24.06
C LEU A 293 12.90 1.34 -22.89
N VAL A 294 13.97 2.09 -23.18
CA VAL A 294 14.93 2.54 -22.15
C VAL A 294 14.19 3.37 -21.10
N SER A 295 13.42 4.38 -21.49
CA SER A 295 12.65 5.20 -20.55
C SER A 295 11.70 4.33 -19.71
N SER A 296 10.90 3.46 -20.31
CA SER A 296 9.96 2.60 -19.58
C SER A 296 10.64 1.61 -18.64
N ALA A 297 11.82 1.08 -19.00
CA ALA A 297 12.57 0.18 -18.14
C ALA A 297 13.17 0.91 -16.94
N PHE A 298 13.78 2.08 -17.16
CA PHE A 298 14.30 2.90 -16.08
C PHE A 298 13.21 3.46 -15.16
N GLU A 299 12.00 3.74 -15.65
CA GLU A 299 10.85 4.00 -14.78
C GLU A 299 10.59 2.85 -13.79
N ALA A 300 10.65 1.60 -14.26
CA ALA A 300 10.49 0.43 -13.39
C ALA A 300 11.67 0.27 -12.42
N PHE A 301 12.91 0.41 -12.91
CA PHE A 301 14.11 0.28 -12.09
C PHE A 301 14.15 1.32 -10.96
N LEU A 302 13.90 2.59 -11.28
CA LEU A 302 13.86 3.67 -10.30
C LEU A 302 12.72 3.45 -9.29
N ASN A 303 11.55 3.00 -9.75
CA ASN A 303 10.44 2.73 -8.85
C ASN A 303 10.76 1.56 -7.88
N THR A 304 11.42 0.50 -8.35
CA THR A 304 11.86 -0.63 -7.50
C THR A 304 12.86 -0.17 -6.42
N LEU A 305 13.85 0.64 -6.80
CA LEU A 305 14.81 1.21 -5.85
C LEU A 305 14.14 2.16 -4.84
N VAL A 306 13.25 3.05 -5.30
CA VAL A 306 12.52 3.96 -4.40
C VAL A 306 11.58 3.20 -3.46
N GLN A 307 10.91 2.14 -3.93
CA GLN A 307 10.01 1.34 -3.08
C GLN A 307 10.75 0.52 -2.02
N SER A 308 12.02 0.18 -2.25
CA SER A 308 12.89 -0.48 -1.26
C SER A 308 13.53 0.50 -0.27
N GLY A 309 13.36 1.82 -0.46
CA GLY A 309 13.92 2.86 0.41
C GLY A 309 15.20 3.51 -0.14
N GLU A 310 15.72 3.03 -1.27
CA GLU A 310 17.00 3.44 -1.84
C GLU A 310 16.87 4.64 -2.79
N VAL A 311 16.30 5.73 -2.28
CA VAL A 311 15.99 6.95 -3.06
C VAL A 311 17.25 7.64 -3.57
N ASP A 312 18.32 7.71 -2.76
CA ASP A 312 19.58 8.35 -3.14
C ASP A 312 20.29 7.59 -4.27
N PHE A 313 20.34 6.27 -4.19
CA PHE A 313 20.90 5.45 -5.26
C PHE A 313 20.06 5.53 -6.55
N ALA A 314 18.73 5.52 -6.43
CA ALA A 314 17.84 5.78 -7.57
C ALA A 314 18.15 7.16 -8.20
N ARG A 315 18.41 8.18 -7.38
CA ARG A 315 18.77 9.53 -7.85
C ARG A 315 20.11 9.55 -8.57
N GLU A 316 21.10 8.79 -8.12
CA GLU A 316 22.40 8.63 -8.79
C GLU A 316 22.23 7.99 -10.17
N VAL A 317 21.51 6.87 -10.23
CA VAL A 317 21.18 6.16 -11.48
C VAL A 317 20.48 7.11 -12.46
N PHE A 318 19.42 7.80 -12.01
CA PHE A 318 18.71 8.78 -12.84
C PHE A 318 19.65 9.88 -13.37
N GLY A 319 20.51 10.42 -12.50
CA GLY A 319 21.43 11.48 -12.87
C GLY A 319 22.49 11.06 -13.88
N ALA A 320 22.93 9.81 -13.83
CA ALA A 320 23.96 9.30 -14.72
C ALA A 320 23.43 8.96 -16.12
N PHE A 321 22.18 8.48 -16.24
CA PHE A 321 21.60 8.08 -17.53
C PHE A 321 20.78 9.17 -18.23
N PHE A 322 20.17 10.11 -17.50
CA PHE A 322 19.21 11.07 -18.08
C PHE A 322 19.65 12.53 -18.03
N LEU A 323 20.50 12.94 -17.07
CA LEU A 323 20.86 14.36 -16.90
C LEU A 323 22.23 14.65 -17.51
N SER A 324 22.40 15.70 -18.32
CA SER A 324 23.70 16.06 -18.90
C SER A 324 24.61 16.73 -17.88
N SER A 325 25.94 16.67 -18.07
CA SER A 325 26.90 17.40 -17.22
C SER A 325 26.69 18.92 -17.26
N ARG A 326 26.09 19.44 -18.33
CA ARG A 326 25.74 20.86 -18.53
C ARG A 326 24.55 21.31 -17.69
N ASP A 327 23.60 20.42 -17.39
CA ASP A 327 22.38 20.73 -16.62
C ASP A 327 22.66 20.91 -15.12
N ARG A 328 23.93 20.84 -14.69
CA ARG A 328 24.35 21.02 -13.29
C ARG A 328 24.63 22.48 -12.91
N GLN A 329 24.71 23.41 -13.86
CA GLN A 329 25.10 24.79 -13.59
C GLN A 329 24.44 25.83 -14.52
N HIS A 330 23.15 26.11 -14.35
CA HIS A 330 22.59 27.38 -14.82
C HIS A 330 21.92 28.18 -13.68
N LYS A 331 22.26 29.48 -13.63
CA LYS A 331 21.79 30.44 -12.64
C LYS A 331 20.37 30.90 -12.99
N ARG A 332 19.36 30.09 -12.66
CA ARG A 332 18.02 30.58 -12.27
C ARG A 332 17.90 30.45 -10.75
N MET A 333 17.15 31.34 -10.09
CA MET A 333 17.15 31.50 -8.63
C MET A 333 17.02 30.16 -7.87
N GLN A 334 18.09 29.76 -7.18
CA GLN A 334 18.16 28.50 -6.42
C GLN A 334 17.32 28.58 -5.15
N MET A 335 16.45 27.59 -4.90
CA MET A 335 15.66 27.50 -3.66
C MET A 335 16.52 27.30 -2.40
N THR A 336 17.75 26.80 -2.56
CA THR A 336 18.70 26.60 -1.46
C THR A 336 19.04 27.89 -0.70
N ASN A 337 18.83 29.07 -1.30
CA ASN A 337 19.13 30.35 -0.65
C ASN A 337 18.01 30.88 0.26
N GLU A 338 16.76 30.41 0.16
CA GLU A 338 15.67 30.82 1.07
C GLU A 338 15.72 30.08 2.42
N ILE A 339 16.47 28.98 2.52
CA ILE A 339 16.65 28.18 3.76
C ILE A 339 17.75 28.77 4.69
N LYS A 340 18.47 29.82 4.26
CA LYS A 340 19.58 30.40 5.04
C LYS A 340 19.19 31.17 6.31
N VAL A 341 17.91 31.21 6.70
CA VAL A 341 17.50 31.93 7.92
C VAL A 341 17.65 31.06 9.20
N ILE A 342 17.92 29.76 9.11
CA ILE A 342 17.94 28.88 10.31
C ILE A 342 19.31 28.26 10.66
N THR A 343 20.34 28.34 9.82
CA THR A 343 21.65 27.75 10.15
C THR A 343 22.79 28.76 10.09
N ARG A 344 23.28 29.12 11.29
CA ARG A 344 24.61 29.72 11.47
C ARG A 344 25.64 28.63 11.19
N ASP A 345 26.47 28.89 10.19
CA ASP A 345 27.73 28.23 9.81
C ASP A 345 27.90 26.74 10.19
N SER A 346 27.74 25.88 9.19
CA SER A 346 28.39 24.57 9.13
C SER A 346 28.68 24.24 7.66
N SER A 347 29.73 24.85 7.15
CA SER A 347 30.37 24.48 5.89
C SER A 347 31.06 23.12 6.06
N SER A 348 30.32 22.03 5.80
CA SER A 348 30.92 20.72 5.51
C SER A 348 30.54 20.32 4.09
N ALA A 349 31.49 20.50 3.17
CA ALA A 349 31.42 19.98 1.82
C ALA A 349 31.47 18.44 1.89
N MET A 350 30.32 17.77 1.75
CA MET A 350 30.29 16.33 1.53
C MET A 350 30.90 16.02 0.17
N MET A 351 32.15 15.56 0.19
CA MET A 351 32.86 14.94 -0.92
C MET A 351 32.17 13.61 -1.26
N ALA A 352 31.26 13.62 -2.23
CA ALA A 352 30.87 12.39 -2.93
C ALA A 352 31.99 12.03 -3.91
N SER A 353 32.54 10.82 -3.78
CA SER A 353 33.52 10.26 -4.72
C SER A 353 32.95 10.26 -6.14
N PRO A 354 33.68 10.77 -7.15
CA PRO A 354 33.17 10.83 -8.51
C PRO A 354 33.21 9.43 -9.14
N VAL A 355 32.06 8.75 -9.16
CA VAL A 355 31.86 7.60 -10.05
C VAL A 355 32.07 8.10 -11.48
N GLU A 356 32.96 7.45 -12.23
CA GLU A 356 33.29 7.77 -13.63
C GLU A 356 32.02 8.00 -14.45
N MET A 357 31.83 9.25 -14.88
CA MET A 357 30.67 9.64 -15.68
C MET A 357 30.78 9.00 -17.06
N VAL A 358 29.85 8.11 -17.38
CA VAL A 358 29.75 7.55 -18.73
C VAL A 358 29.38 8.68 -19.70
N ALA A 359 30.33 9.10 -20.54
CA ALA A 359 30.07 10.00 -21.66
C ALA A 359 29.14 9.27 -22.65
N MET A 360 27.84 9.51 -22.54
CA MET A 360 26.81 8.93 -23.41
C MET A 360 26.32 10.02 -24.35
N ASN A 361 26.70 9.93 -25.63
CA ASN A 361 26.45 10.99 -26.62
C ASN A 361 24.97 11.14 -27.02
N ASN A 362 24.10 10.20 -26.63
CA ASN A 362 22.65 10.21 -26.90
C ASN A 362 21.88 9.79 -25.64
N ARG A 363 21.63 10.73 -24.71
CA ARG A 363 20.78 10.50 -23.53
C ARG A 363 19.31 10.72 -23.89
N PRO A 364 18.38 9.76 -23.59
CA PRO A 364 16.97 10.02 -23.74
C PRO A 364 16.57 11.14 -22.78
N PRO A 365 15.66 12.05 -23.18
CA PRO A 365 15.21 13.11 -22.30
C PRO A 365 14.49 12.51 -21.07
N PRO A 366 14.69 13.08 -19.87
CA PRO A 366 13.93 12.66 -18.70
C PRO A 366 12.43 12.96 -18.87
N SER A 367 11.57 12.07 -18.37
CA SER A 367 10.12 12.25 -18.36
C SER A 367 9.66 12.81 -17.00
N THR A 368 8.48 13.43 -16.97
CA THR A 368 7.79 13.83 -15.72
C THR A 368 7.64 12.64 -14.76
N ARG A 369 7.47 11.42 -15.30
CA ARG A 369 7.33 10.21 -14.48
C ARG A 369 8.61 9.85 -13.74
N HIS A 370 9.79 10.00 -14.34
CA HIS A 370 11.06 9.78 -13.64
C HIS A 370 11.19 10.71 -12.43
N PHE A 371 10.90 12.01 -12.61
CA PHE A 371 10.94 12.99 -11.52
C PHE A 371 9.89 12.69 -10.45
N ASN A 372 8.66 12.35 -10.84
CA ASN A 372 7.58 12.02 -9.91
C ASN A 372 7.89 10.80 -9.04
N ILE A 373 8.55 9.76 -9.59
CA ILE A 373 9.00 8.60 -8.81
C ILE A 373 9.96 9.04 -7.70
N LEU A 374 10.97 9.84 -8.03
CA LEU A 374 11.98 10.31 -7.09
C LEU A 374 11.41 11.30 -6.06
N LEU A 375 10.58 12.26 -6.49
CA LEU A 375 9.88 13.20 -5.60
C LEU A 375 8.95 12.45 -4.62
N GLY A 376 8.26 11.42 -5.10
CA GLY A 376 7.46 10.54 -4.25
C GLY A 376 8.30 9.77 -3.23
N GLY A 377 9.51 9.36 -3.61
CA GLY A 377 10.51 8.77 -2.73
C GLY A 377 10.92 9.72 -1.61
N TYR A 378 11.42 10.91 -1.96
CA TYR A 378 11.81 11.92 -0.97
C TYR A 378 10.66 12.34 -0.05
N ARG A 379 9.43 12.42 -0.56
CA ARG A 379 8.24 12.68 0.26
C ARG A 379 8.05 11.61 1.33
N LYS A 380 8.21 10.33 0.99
CA LYS A 380 8.10 9.22 1.96
C LYS A 380 9.23 9.27 3.00
N SER A 381 10.47 9.49 2.55
CA SER A 381 11.63 9.63 3.45
C SER A 381 11.46 10.80 4.43
N TYR A 382 10.99 11.95 3.93
CA TYR A 382 10.64 13.11 4.74
C TYR A 382 9.57 12.79 5.78
N GLN A 383 8.45 12.18 5.37
CA GLN A 383 7.37 11.80 6.30
C GLN A 383 7.83 10.81 7.37
N ALA A 384 8.69 9.85 7.02
CA ALA A 384 9.29 8.91 7.97
C ALA A 384 10.25 9.61 8.95
N ALA A 385 11.03 10.60 8.49
CA ALA A 385 11.87 11.42 9.36
C ALA A 385 11.05 12.26 10.34
N VAL A 386 10.00 12.95 9.86
CA VAL A 386 9.09 13.75 10.70
C VAL A 386 8.40 12.89 11.76
N SER A 387 7.87 11.73 11.36
CA SER A 387 7.16 10.82 12.29
C SER A 387 8.07 10.29 13.40
N ARG A 388 9.35 10.00 13.08
CA ARG A 388 10.37 9.58 14.06
C ARG A 388 10.78 10.70 15.01
N SER A 389 10.72 11.96 14.58
CA SER A 389 10.97 13.11 15.45
C SER A 389 9.84 13.27 16.48
N GLN A 390 8.58 13.24 16.03
CA GLN A 390 7.41 13.41 16.89
C GLN A 390 7.30 12.33 17.98
N THR A 391 7.55 11.06 17.61
CA THR A 391 7.49 9.93 18.56
C THR A 391 8.54 10.00 19.67
N LEU A 392 9.71 10.60 19.43
CA LEU A 392 10.73 10.76 20.47
C LEU A 392 10.39 11.90 21.43
N THR A 393 9.90 13.02 20.92
CA THR A 393 9.41 14.13 21.75
C THR A 393 8.30 13.64 22.69
N ASP A 394 7.38 12.81 22.17
CA ASP A 394 6.31 12.17 22.97
C ASP A 394 6.81 11.19 24.05
N LEU A 395 8.00 10.57 23.85
CA LEU A 395 8.61 9.61 24.80
C LEU A 395 9.49 10.32 25.85
N VAL A 396 10.22 11.37 25.47
CA VAL A 396 11.05 12.17 26.39
C VAL A 396 10.16 12.93 27.37
N SER A 397 9.00 13.44 26.92
CA SER A 397 7.99 14.03 27.82
C SER A 397 7.37 13.03 28.80
N ALA A 398 7.47 11.71 28.54
CA ALA A 398 6.88 10.67 29.39
C ALA A 398 7.80 10.22 30.55
N ASN A 399 9.10 10.51 30.51
CA ASN A 399 10.10 9.96 31.43
C ASN A 399 10.72 10.98 32.42
N ASN A 400 10.19 12.21 32.53
CA ASN A 400 10.66 13.20 33.50
C ASN A 400 10.21 12.90 34.95
N THR A 401 10.62 11.74 35.49
CA THR A 401 10.53 11.42 36.94
C THR A 401 11.81 10.80 37.51
N VAL A 402 12.98 10.96 36.87
CA VAL A 402 14.24 10.53 37.48
C VAL A 402 15.30 11.62 37.28
N ASP A 403 15.71 12.24 38.38
CA ASP A 403 16.91 13.06 38.48
C ASP A 403 18.14 12.30 37.97
N ASN A 404 18.99 12.98 37.19
CA ASN A 404 20.34 12.58 36.79
C ASN A 404 20.48 11.32 35.92
N VAL A 405 20.33 11.49 34.60
CA VAL A 405 21.16 10.77 33.62
C VAL A 405 21.60 11.77 32.56
N ASP A 406 22.90 11.94 32.35
CA ASP A 406 23.49 12.69 31.25
C ASP A 406 23.07 12.08 29.90
N THR A 407 21.95 12.54 29.34
CA THR A 407 21.60 12.28 27.94
C THR A 407 22.27 13.33 27.04
N PRO A 408 22.94 12.91 25.94
CA PRO A 408 23.64 13.84 25.06
C PRO A 408 22.61 14.70 24.31
N ASN A 409 22.64 16.02 24.54
CA ASN A 409 21.81 17.05 23.90
C ASN A 409 21.89 17.14 22.36
N ASN A 410 22.49 16.16 21.67
CA ASN A 410 22.74 16.19 20.22
C ASN A 410 21.71 15.38 19.38
N SER A 411 20.88 14.51 19.97
CA SER A 411 20.07 13.58 19.15
C SER A 411 18.81 14.17 18.51
N GLU A 412 18.26 15.26 19.04
CA GLU A 412 17.03 15.90 18.52
C GLU A 412 17.35 16.92 17.41
N SER A 413 18.49 17.62 17.52
CA SER A 413 19.06 18.43 16.43
C SER A 413 19.42 17.57 15.22
N ASP A 414 19.98 16.37 15.43
CA ASP A 414 20.41 15.50 14.34
C ASP A 414 19.25 14.92 13.52
N ARG A 415 18.05 14.76 14.10
CA ARG A 415 16.87 14.18 13.44
C ARG A 415 15.99 15.21 12.74
N SER A 416 15.84 16.40 13.31
CA SER A 416 15.23 17.55 12.61
C SER A 416 16.05 17.93 11.36
N ASN A 417 17.39 17.79 11.44
CA ASN A 417 18.28 17.92 10.30
C ASN A 417 18.00 16.90 9.19
N GLU A 418 17.64 15.64 9.50
CA GLU A 418 17.35 14.61 8.49
C GLU A 418 16.14 14.98 7.62
N ALA A 419 15.04 15.45 8.22
CA ALA A 419 13.87 15.91 7.46
C ALA A 419 14.20 17.14 6.58
N ILE A 420 15.00 18.08 7.10
CA ILE A 420 15.45 19.26 6.33
C ILE A 420 16.30 18.84 5.14
N ILE A 421 17.21 17.86 5.31
CA ILE A 421 18.05 17.33 4.24
C ILE A 421 17.20 16.71 3.13
N GLU A 422 16.21 15.88 3.47
CA GLU A 422 15.32 15.26 2.48
C GLU A 422 14.49 16.29 1.71
N ALA A 423 13.99 17.33 2.38
CA ALA A 423 13.32 18.45 1.72
C ALA A 423 14.25 19.21 0.76
N GLN A 424 15.49 19.48 1.18
CA GLN A 424 16.49 20.13 0.32
C GLN A 424 16.83 19.30 -0.93
N LYS A 425 16.94 17.97 -0.79
CA LYS A 425 17.15 17.06 -1.93
C LYS A 425 15.97 17.12 -2.91
N ALA A 426 14.74 17.14 -2.41
CA ALA A 426 13.54 17.25 -3.23
C ALA A 426 13.48 18.59 -3.98
N TYR A 427 13.82 19.70 -3.33
CA TYR A 427 13.87 21.02 -3.97
C TYR A 427 14.97 21.13 -5.02
N LYS A 428 16.14 20.55 -4.76
CA LYS A 428 17.21 20.46 -5.77
C LYS A 428 16.76 19.62 -6.98
N LEU A 429 15.99 18.56 -6.75
CA LEU A 429 15.43 17.75 -7.83
C LEU A 429 14.38 18.53 -8.64
N LEU A 430 13.55 19.35 -7.99
CA LEU A 430 12.63 20.26 -8.65
C LEU A 430 13.36 21.29 -9.53
N ASP A 431 14.42 21.91 -9.01
CA ASP A 431 15.24 22.85 -9.79
C ASP A 431 15.76 22.18 -11.08
N ILE A 432 16.25 20.94 -10.97
CA ILE A 432 16.73 20.15 -12.11
C ILE A 432 15.60 19.80 -13.08
N MET A 433 14.38 19.55 -12.58
CA MET A 433 13.21 19.28 -13.43
C MET A 433 12.86 20.51 -14.28
N LEU A 434 12.86 21.69 -13.67
CA LEU A 434 12.60 22.95 -14.33
C LEU A 434 13.71 23.32 -15.32
N ASP A 435 14.97 23.13 -14.94
CA ASP A 435 16.13 23.39 -15.82
C ASP A 435 16.15 22.45 -17.03
N ALA A 436 15.68 21.21 -16.87
CA ALA A 436 15.51 20.26 -17.97
C ALA A 436 14.25 20.49 -18.82
N GLU A 437 13.51 21.58 -18.57
CA GLU A 437 12.25 21.93 -19.24
C GLU A 437 11.19 20.81 -19.19
N VAL A 438 11.22 19.99 -18.14
CA VAL A 438 10.24 18.91 -17.95
C VAL A 438 8.98 19.49 -17.28
N PRO A 439 7.79 19.31 -17.87
CA PRO A 439 6.59 19.96 -17.39
C PRO A 439 6.16 19.44 -16.02
N LEU A 440 5.80 20.37 -15.14
CA LEU A 440 5.17 20.06 -13.86
C LEU A 440 3.73 19.60 -14.05
N ASP A 441 3.35 18.54 -13.35
CA ASP A 441 1.97 18.09 -13.26
C ASP A 441 1.42 18.20 -11.83
N GLY A 442 0.14 17.89 -11.67
CA GLY A 442 -0.50 17.94 -10.36
C GLY A 442 0.13 16.99 -9.33
N PHE A 443 0.78 15.91 -9.75
CA PHE A 443 1.48 15.00 -8.84
C PHE A 443 2.82 15.60 -8.38
N SER A 444 3.57 16.24 -9.28
CA SER A 444 4.82 16.95 -8.93
C SER A 444 4.53 18.00 -7.86
N VAL A 445 3.50 18.84 -8.07
CA VAL A 445 3.06 19.84 -7.09
C VAL A 445 2.60 19.20 -5.79
N SER A 446 1.77 18.14 -5.86
CA SER A 446 1.30 17.43 -4.67
C SER A 446 2.44 16.83 -3.84
N SER A 447 3.53 16.41 -4.49
CA SER A 447 4.70 15.84 -3.82
C SER A 447 5.54 16.93 -3.17
N ILE A 448 5.76 18.03 -3.87
CA ILE A 448 6.57 19.15 -3.41
C ILE A 448 5.87 19.94 -2.29
N MET A 449 4.54 20.04 -2.31
CA MET A 449 3.77 20.72 -1.24
C MET A 449 3.76 19.96 0.09
N ALA A 450 4.37 18.78 0.18
CA ALA A 450 4.51 18.05 1.43
C ALA A 450 5.67 18.55 2.32
N PHE A 451 6.63 19.28 1.76
CA PHE A 451 7.87 19.69 2.44
C PHE A 451 7.81 21.04 3.17
N PRO A 452 7.13 22.09 2.68
CA PRO A 452 7.09 23.37 3.37
C PRO A 452 6.56 23.24 4.80
N ASN A 453 7.20 23.94 5.73
CA ASN A 453 6.87 23.93 7.15
C ASN A 453 6.32 25.28 7.66
N SER A 454 6.32 26.33 6.82
CA SER A 454 5.74 27.63 7.13
C SER A 454 4.81 28.11 6.04
N THR A 455 3.84 28.92 6.44
CA THR A 455 2.85 29.51 5.55
C THR A 455 3.50 30.37 4.46
N GLU A 456 4.50 31.19 4.81
CA GLU A 456 5.21 32.05 3.87
C GLU A 456 5.93 31.22 2.79
N HIS A 457 6.55 30.11 3.20
CA HIS A 457 7.25 29.22 2.29
C HIS A 457 6.26 28.52 1.35
N ILE A 458 5.09 28.08 1.84
CA ILE A 458 4.03 27.51 0.99
C ILE A 458 3.59 28.53 -0.08
N THR A 459 3.32 29.77 0.32
CA THR A 459 2.90 30.83 -0.60
C THR A 459 3.99 31.18 -1.62
N SER A 460 5.25 31.32 -1.18
CA SER A 460 6.40 31.60 -2.06
C SER A 460 6.58 30.48 -3.09
N LEU A 461 6.59 29.23 -2.63
CA LEU A 461 6.74 28.06 -3.48
C LEU A 461 5.61 27.97 -4.50
N TRP A 462 4.37 28.21 -4.09
CA TRP A 462 3.25 28.19 -5.03
C TRP A 462 3.35 29.30 -6.10
N LYS A 463 3.72 30.53 -5.71
CA LYS A 463 3.97 31.62 -6.67
C LYS A 463 5.03 31.26 -7.70
N ARG A 464 6.09 30.55 -7.27
CA ARG A 464 7.17 30.11 -8.14
C ARG A 464 6.74 29.00 -9.10
N LEU A 465 5.92 28.05 -8.65
CA LEU A 465 5.50 26.91 -9.47
C LEU A 465 4.46 27.31 -10.53
N GLU A 466 3.61 28.30 -10.26
CA GLU A 466 2.46 28.64 -11.12
C GLU A 466 2.83 28.96 -12.58
N PRO A 467 3.88 29.75 -12.89
CA PRO A 467 4.32 30.01 -14.27
C PRO A 467 4.81 28.76 -15.01
N GLU A 468 5.29 27.76 -14.28
CA GLU A 468 5.91 26.54 -14.82
C GLU A 468 4.89 25.41 -15.05
N LEU A 469 3.62 25.64 -14.67
CA LEU A 469 2.54 24.68 -14.88
C LEU A 469 2.04 24.70 -16.31
N CYS A 470 2.31 23.63 -17.05
CA CYS A 470 1.80 23.49 -18.43
C CYS A 470 0.30 23.17 -18.49
N LYS A 471 -0.34 22.83 -17.36
CA LYS A 471 -1.76 22.51 -17.24
C LYS A 471 -2.32 23.09 -15.95
N GLU A 472 -3.60 23.41 -15.96
CA GLU A 472 -4.33 23.78 -14.75
C GLU A 472 -4.18 22.69 -13.67
N LEU A 473 -4.00 23.13 -12.42
CA LEU A 473 -3.91 22.23 -11.28
C LEU A 473 -5.20 21.41 -11.16
N ASN A 474 -5.04 20.10 -10.99
CA ASN A 474 -6.15 19.22 -10.70
C ASN A 474 -6.59 19.37 -9.21
N PRO A 475 -7.79 18.87 -8.83
CA PRO A 475 -8.25 18.95 -7.45
C PRO A 475 -7.30 18.32 -6.42
N ALA A 476 -6.51 17.31 -6.79
CA ALA A 476 -5.57 16.66 -5.87
C ALA A 476 -4.40 17.58 -5.49
N ALA A 477 -3.90 18.39 -6.42
CA ALA A 477 -2.86 19.38 -6.16
C ALA A 477 -3.36 20.47 -5.20
N TYR A 478 -4.57 21.00 -5.43
CA TYR A 478 -5.18 21.98 -4.51
C TYR A 478 -5.40 21.40 -3.12
N ARG A 479 -5.87 20.16 -3.00
CA ARG A 479 -5.98 19.48 -1.68
C ARG A 479 -4.62 19.38 -0.99
N SER A 480 -3.55 19.14 -1.73
CA SER A 480 -2.19 19.09 -1.17
C SER A 480 -1.75 20.47 -0.67
N ILE A 481 -2.04 21.55 -1.41
CA ILE A 481 -1.77 22.93 -0.99
C ILE A 481 -2.58 23.29 0.27
N MET A 482 -3.88 22.96 0.29
CA MET A 482 -4.73 23.17 1.47
C MET A 482 -4.22 22.40 2.69
N SER A 483 -3.79 21.16 2.50
CA SER A 483 -3.21 20.33 3.57
C SER A 483 -1.90 20.94 4.08
N ALA A 484 -1.06 21.49 3.20
CA ALA A 484 0.16 22.17 3.58
C ALA A 484 -0.13 23.38 4.49
N TYR A 485 -1.07 24.24 4.10
CA TYR A 485 -1.51 25.37 4.93
C TYR A 485 -2.14 24.93 6.25
N GLY A 486 -2.95 23.86 6.23
CA GLY A 486 -3.49 23.26 7.44
C GLY A 486 -2.40 22.79 8.41
N ASN A 487 -1.39 22.09 7.90
CA ASN A 487 -0.25 21.60 8.69
C ASN A 487 0.63 22.74 9.24
N SER A 488 0.68 23.90 8.58
CA SER A 488 1.37 25.09 9.08
C SER A 488 0.50 25.94 10.03
N GLY A 489 -0.72 25.48 10.36
CA GLY A 489 -1.65 26.19 11.24
C GLY A 489 -2.28 27.44 10.61
N ASP A 490 -2.30 27.55 9.28
CA ASP A 490 -2.99 28.62 8.55
C ASP A 490 -4.25 28.11 7.85
N SER A 491 -5.29 27.90 8.65
CA SER A 491 -6.60 27.51 8.14
C SER A 491 -7.25 28.59 7.27
N SER A 492 -6.92 29.87 7.46
CA SER A 492 -7.45 30.98 6.64
C SER A 492 -6.99 30.86 5.18
N SER A 493 -5.70 30.58 4.95
CA SER A 493 -5.18 30.31 3.61
C SER A 493 -5.80 29.06 3.00
N ALA A 494 -6.01 28.00 3.79
CA ALA A 494 -6.69 26.79 3.28
C ALA A 494 -8.14 27.07 2.85
N CYS A 495 -8.88 27.88 3.62
CA CYS A 495 -10.22 28.36 3.24
C CYS A 495 -10.17 29.16 1.93
N TRP A 496 -9.23 30.10 1.80
CA TRP A 496 -9.08 30.89 0.59
C TRP A 496 -8.81 30.01 -0.63
N VAL A 497 -7.89 29.04 -0.52
CA VAL A 497 -7.59 28.11 -1.62
C VAL A 497 -8.82 27.29 -2.01
N PHE A 498 -9.61 26.82 -1.05
CA PHE A 498 -10.80 26.05 -1.36
C PHE A 498 -11.86 26.90 -2.07
N PHE A 499 -12.18 28.07 -1.51
CA PHE A 499 -13.30 28.89 -1.98
C PHE A 499 -12.95 29.74 -3.20
N GLU A 500 -11.76 30.31 -3.32
CA GLU A 500 -11.41 31.20 -4.44
C GLU A 500 -10.70 30.47 -5.59
N GLU A 501 -9.92 29.43 -5.31
CA GLU A 501 -9.08 28.81 -6.34
C GLU A 501 -9.67 27.49 -6.82
N LEU A 502 -9.84 26.52 -5.92
CA LEU A 502 -10.32 25.20 -6.28
C LEU A 502 -11.74 25.26 -6.84
N SER A 503 -12.65 25.98 -6.18
CA SER A 503 -14.05 26.07 -6.62
C SER A 503 -14.18 26.79 -7.97
N HIS A 504 -13.37 27.82 -8.21
CA HIS A 504 -13.42 28.63 -9.42
C HIS A 504 -12.79 27.91 -10.61
N VAL A 505 -11.59 27.34 -10.44
CA VAL A 505 -10.83 26.67 -11.50
C VAL A 505 -11.44 25.30 -11.84
N CYS A 506 -11.73 24.47 -10.84
CA CYS A 506 -12.19 23.10 -11.08
C CYS A 506 -13.72 22.95 -11.11
N GLY A 507 -14.49 23.97 -10.72
CA GLY A 507 -15.96 23.91 -10.63
C GLY A 507 -16.45 22.72 -9.79
N ASN A 508 -17.49 22.04 -10.26
CA ASN A 508 -18.08 20.88 -9.55
C ASN A 508 -17.11 19.71 -9.37
N LYS A 509 -16.06 19.58 -10.21
CA LYS A 509 -15.02 18.55 -10.00
C LYS A 509 -14.13 18.88 -8.79
N GLY A 510 -13.98 20.17 -8.47
CA GLY A 510 -13.25 20.63 -7.29
C GLY A 510 -14.05 20.44 -6.01
N MET A 511 -15.37 20.56 -6.06
CA MET A 511 -16.30 20.49 -4.92
C MET A 511 -16.66 19.05 -4.49
N SER A 512 -15.68 18.14 -4.53
CA SER A 512 -15.85 16.75 -4.11
C SER A 512 -15.85 16.59 -2.58
N ILE A 513 -16.41 15.48 -2.07
CA ILE A 513 -16.38 15.14 -0.64
C ILE A 513 -14.96 15.13 -0.06
N ASP A 514 -13.98 14.69 -0.86
CA ASP A 514 -12.57 14.66 -0.46
C ASP A 514 -11.99 16.07 -0.28
N SER A 515 -12.41 17.02 -1.11
CA SER A 515 -11.97 18.41 -1.01
C SER A 515 -12.56 19.08 0.23
N PHE A 516 -13.84 18.84 0.52
CA PHE A 516 -14.47 19.30 1.77
C PHE A 516 -13.79 18.68 3.00
N ASN A 517 -13.55 17.37 2.99
CA ASN A 517 -12.84 16.69 4.08
C ASN A 517 -11.41 17.22 4.25
N THR A 518 -10.74 17.61 3.16
CA THR A 518 -9.41 18.24 3.25
C THR A 518 -9.48 19.62 3.89
N LEU A 519 -10.47 20.44 3.52
CA LEU A 519 -10.68 21.75 4.14
C LEU A 519 -10.98 21.62 5.64
N LEU A 520 -11.90 20.72 5.99
CA LEU A 520 -12.24 20.42 7.38
C LEU A 520 -11.02 19.91 8.15
N GLY A 521 -10.14 19.14 7.51
CA GLY A 521 -8.87 18.70 8.09
C GLY A 521 -7.94 19.87 8.41
N ALA A 522 -7.81 20.83 7.48
CA ALA A 522 -7.02 22.04 7.70
C ALA A 522 -7.60 22.94 8.81
N LEU A 523 -8.93 23.01 8.93
CA LEU A 523 -9.62 23.70 10.03
C LEU A 523 -9.41 22.98 11.37
N ALA A 524 -9.47 21.64 11.37
CA ALA A 524 -9.21 20.84 12.56
C ALA A 524 -7.79 21.04 13.09
N GLN A 525 -6.78 21.18 12.22
CA GLN A 525 -5.42 21.54 12.62
C GLN A 525 -5.34 22.93 13.25
N GLY A 526 -6.10 23.91 12.71
CA GLY A 526 -6.21 25.25 13.32
C GLY A 526 -6.89 25.28 14.69
N CYS A 527 -7.53 24.19 15.12
CA CYS A 527 -8.05 24.05 16.48
C CYS A 527 -6.98 23.60 17.49
N ILE A 528 -5.79 23.23 17.04
CA ILE A 528 -4.70 22.70 17.86
C ILE A 528 -3.58 23.76 17.95
N GLY A 529 -2.94 23.89 19.12
CA GLY A 529 -1.80 24.78 19.33
C GLY A 529 -2.14 26.24 19.69
N GLU A 530 -1.16 27.13 19.55
CA GLU A 530 -1.21 28.53 20.04
C GLU A 530 -2.21 29.41 19.29
N ARG A 531 -2.60 29.04 18.06
CA ARG A 531 -3.56 29.80 17.23
C ARG A 531 -5.03 29.47 17.50
N ARG A 532 -5.29 28.68 18.55
CA ARG A 532 -6.63 28.26 18.91
C ARG A 532 -7.51 29.46 19.28
N GLY A 533 -8.72 29.50 18.72
CA GLY A 533 -9.70 30.55 19.00
C GLY A 533 -9.47 31.86 18.25
N ILE A 534 -8.42 31.96 17.44
CA ILE A 534 -8.21 33.12 16.56
C ILE A 534 -9.25 33.07 15.43
N PRO A 535 -10.00 34.15 15.18
CA PRO A 535 -10.89 34.25 14.03
C PRO A 535 -10.12 34.12 12.71
N LEU A 536 -10.72 33.40 11.76
CA LEU A 536 -10.19 33.27 10.41
C LEU A 536 -10.27 34.62 9.69
N ASP A 537 -9.13 35.13 9.25
CA ASP A 537 -9.02 36.23 8.30
C ASP A 537 -8.69 35.68 6.91
N VAL A 538 -9.72 35.28 6.17
CA VAL A 538 -9.57 34.60 4.88
C VAL A 538 -9.10 35.59 3.81
N PHE A 539 -9.57 36.83 3.86
CA PHE A 539 -9.27 37.85 2.86
C PHE A 539 -7.86 38.44 2.98
N ASN A 540 -7.25 38.45 4.17
CA ASN A 540 -5.85 38.88 4.35
C ASN A 540 -4.90 37.70 4.61
N SER A 541 -5.35 36.46 4.39
CA SER A 541 -4.51 35.27 4.51
C SER A 541 -3.31 35.30 3.56
N ASN A 542 -2.23 34.58 3.88
CA ASN A 542 -1.04 34.53 3.02
C ASN A 542 -1.38 34.06 1.60
N ALA A 543 -2.28 33.08 1.45
CA ALA A 543 -2.78 32.66 0.14
C ALA A 543 -3.54 33.78 -0.59
N ALA A 544 -4.34 34.59 0.11
CA ALA A 544 -5.05 35.72 -0.50
C ALA A 544 -4.10 36.83 -0.98
N THR A 545 -3.06 37.13 -0.21
CA THR A 545 -2.04 38.12 -0.61
C THR A 545 -1.29 37.72 -1.89
N ARG A 546 -1.40 36.46 -2.33
CA ARG A 546 -0.77 35.92 -3.53
C ARG A 546 -1.28 36.56 -4.82
N ARG A 547 -2.60 36.76 -4.95
CA ARG A 547 -3.24 37.24 -6.18
C ARG A 547 -3.54 38.74 -6.20
N GLY A 548 -3.24 39.45 -5.11
CA GLY A 548 -3.75 40.81 -4.92
C GLY A 548 -5.25 40.79 -4.59
N ARG A 549 -5.73 41.87 -3.97
CA ARG A 549 -7.11 41.95 -3.46
C ARG A 549 -8.10 42.00 -4.63
N ASN A 550 -8.70 40.86 -4.97
CA ASN A 550 -9.86 40.82 -5.85
C ASN A 550 -11.12 41.04 -5.01
N ASN A 551 -11.91 42.06 -5.36
CA ASN A 551 -13.18 42.39 -4.68
C ASN A 551 -14.33 41.41 -5.00
N THR A 552 -14.02 40.19 -5.45
CA THR A 552 -15.03 39.16 -5.68
C THR A 552 -15.44 38.56 -4.35
N THR A 553 -16.58 39.00 -3.82
CA THR A 553 -17.18 38.43 -2.61
C THR A 553 -17.80 37.07 -2.94
N ASN A 554 -17.03 36.00 -2.81
CA ASN A 554 -17.61 34.66 -2.85
C ASN A 554 -18.49 34.46 -1.60
N PRO A 555 -19.80 34.17 -1.76
CA PRO A 555 -20.71 34.01 -0.63
C PRO A 555 -20.33 32.83 0.30
N LEU A 556 -19.45 31.93 -0.15
CA LEU A 556 -18.91 30.88 0.70
C LEU A 556 -17.77 31.36 1.60
N VAL A 557 -17.03 32.40 1.23
CA VAL A 557 -15.98 32.94 2.11
C VAL A 557 -16.61 33.60 3.33
N SER A 558 -17.71 34.34 3.15
CA SER A 558 -18.47 34.94 4.26
C SER A 558 -19.12 33.90 5.19
N LEU A 559 -19.20 32.62 4.79
CA LEU A 559 -19.64 31.54 5.67
C LEU A 559 -18.64 31.27 6.79
N VAL A 560 -17.34 31.52 6.55
CA VAL A 560 -16.24 31.13 7.46
C VAL A 560 -15.39 32.31 7.94
N ASP A 561 -15.33 33.40 7.18
CA ASP A 561 -14.54 34.58 7.53
C ASP A 561 -15.04 35.21 8.84
N GLY A 562 -14.12 35.59 9.71
CA GLY A 562 -14.40 36.10 11.06
C GLY A 562 -14.86 35.04 12.08
N LYS A 563 -15.01 33.77 11.70
CA LYS A 563 -15.32 32.67 12.64
C LYS A 563 -14.05 31.99 13.15
N THR A 564 -14.11 31.33 14.29
CA THR A 564 -13.02 30.44 14.71
C THR A 564 -12.95 29.21 13.79
N SER A 565 -11.81 28.51 13.75
CA SER A 565 -11.66 27.27 12.96
C SER A 565 -12.72 26.21 13.26
N LEU A 566 -13.12 26.09 14.54
CA LEU A 566 -14.19 25.18 14.96
C LEU A 566 -15.55 25.63 14.42
N ASP A 567 -15.91 26.89 14.63
CA ASP A 567 -17.19 27.44 14.19
C ASP A 567 -17.33 27.38 12.66
N ALA A 568 -16.24 27.62 11.94
CA ALA A 568 -16.15 27.47 10.49
C ALA A 568 -16.36 26.00 10.07
N ALA A 569 -15.71 25.04 10.74
CA ALA A 569 -15.88 23.61 10.46
C ALA A 569 -17.33 23.15 10.69
N VAL A 570 -17.96 23.60 11.77
CA VAL A 570 -19.38 23.33 12.08
C VAL A 570 -20.29 23.97 11.04
N SER A 571 -20.02 25.21 10.63
CA SER A 571 -20.79 25.91 9.60
C SER A 571 -20.74 25.18 8.26
N ILE A 572 -19.55 24.72 7.84
CA ILE A 572 -19.37 23.93 6.62
C ILE A 572 -20.13 22.61 6.73
N LEU A 573 -20.04 21.91 7.86
CA LEU A 573 -20.80 20.67 8.07
C LEU A 573 -22.30 20.92 7.91
N ASP A 574 -22.87 21.92 8.59
CA ASP A 574 -24.29 22.22 8.49
C ASP A 574 -24.70 22.60 7.05
N THR A 575 -23.84 23.30 6.30
CA THR A 575 -24.06 23.54 4.85
C THR A 575 -24.08 22.23 4.05
N MET A 576 -23.15 21.30 4.30
CA MET A 576 -23.13 19.98 3.64
C MET A 576 -24.38 19.16 3.94
N ARG A 577 -24.86 19.22 5.19
CA ARG A 577 -26.08 18.50 5.63
C ARG A 577 -27.33 18.97 4.91
N ASN A 578 -27.45 20.29 4.72
CA ASN A 578 -28.59 20.89 4.04
C ASN A 578 -28.62 20.57 2.53
N GLY A 579 -27.53 20.02 1.96
CA GLY A 579 -27.46 19.63 0.55
C GLY A 579 -27.72 20.80 -0.39
N THR A 580 -27.35 22.01 0.02
CA THR A 580 -27.69 23.24 -0.69
C THR A 580 -26.88 23.35 -1.96
N SER A 581 -27.57 23.57 -3.07
CA SER A 581 -26.95 24.05 -4.29
C SER A 581 -26.70 25.54 -4.17
N ILE A 582 -25.46 25.98 -4.27
CA ILE A 582 -25.11 27.40 -4.13
C ILE A 582 -24.96 28.03 -5.51
N PRO A 583 -25.71 29.09 -5.84
CA PRO A 583 -25.49 29.84 -7.07
C PRO A 583 -24.17 30.62 -6.98
N HIS A 584 -23.30 30.44 -7.97
CA HIS A 584 -22.05 31.18 -8.11
C HIS A 584 -21.93 31.69 -9.55
N GLY A 585 -22.27 32.97 -9.75
CA GLY A 585 -22.44 33.54 -11.10
C GLY A 585 -23.53 32.79 -11.87
N SER A 586 -23.20 32.28 -13.07
CA SER A 586 -24.10 31.49 -13.92
C SER A 586 -24.07 29.98 -13.62
N LYS A 587 -23.22 29.52 -12.71
CA LYS A 587 -23.04 28.10 -12.39
C LYS A 587 -23.67 27.74 -11.05
N LEU A 588 -24.17 26.52 -10.94
CA LEU A 588 -24.70 25.95 -9.71
C LEU A 588 -23.69 24.96 -9.12
N TRP A 589 -23.24 25.22 -7.90
CA TRP A 589 -22.33 24.32 -7.17
C TRP A 589 -23.12 23.30 -6.37
N TYR A 590 -22.80 22.02 -6.56
CA TYR A 590 -23.39 20.94 -5.78
C TYR A 590 -22.52 20.63 -4.57
N ILE A 591 -23.09 20.77 -3.38
CA ILE A 591 -22.40 20.42 -2.13
C ILE A 591 -22.72 18.96 -1.77
N PRO A 592 -21.70 18.10 -1.61
CA PRO A 592 -21.90 16.70 -1.28
C PRO A 592 -22.42 16.55 0.15
N LYS A 593 -23.26 15.55 0.38
CA LYS A 593 -23.68 15.16 1.73
C LYS A 593 -22.46 14.67 2.54
N PRO A 594 -22.43 14.93 3.86
CA PRO A 594 -21.33 14.48 4.72
C PRO A 594 -21.28 12.96 4.80
N ASN A 595 -20.09 12.41 4.97
CA ASN A 595 -19.86 11.01 5.26
C ASN A 595 -19.24 10.82 6.65
N SER A 596 -18.95 9.58 7.03
CA SER A 596 -18.41 9.29 8.36
C SER A 596 -17.06 9.95 8.62
N GLN A 597 -16.23 10.09 7.58
CA GLN A 597 -14.98 10.84 7.68
C GLN A 597 -15.22 12.33 7.94
N THR A 598 -16.22 12.94 7.30
CA THR A 598 -16.59 14.36 7.54
C THR A 598 -16.92 14.58 9.01
N TYR A 599 -17.78 13.73 9.59
CA TYR A 599 -18.15 13.78 11.00
C TYR A 599 -16.97 13.49 11.94
N CYS A 600 -16.12 12.52 11.58
CA CYS A 600 -14.88 12.22 12.31
C CYS A 600 -13.95 13.42 12.41
N ILE A 601 -13.78 14.17 11.31
CA ILE A 601 -12.88 15.34 11.28
C ILE A 601 -13.45 16.47 12.14
N VAL A 602 -14.76 16.75 12.06
CA VAL A 602 -15.40 17.77 12.90
C VAL A 602 -15.36 17.39 14.38
N ALA A 603 -15.57 16.11 14.71
CA ALA A 603 -15.39 15.61 16.07
C ALA A 603 -13.93 15.78 16.55
N SER A 604 -12.96 15.54 15.67
CA SER A 604 -11.54 15.74 15.99
C SER A 604 -11.22 17.23 16.22
N ALA A 605 -11.79 18.13 15.42
CA ALA A 605 -11.68 19.58 15.62
C ALA A 605 -12.25 20.00 16.97
N LEU A 606 -13.41 19.46 17.36
CA LEU A 606 -14.07 19.71 18.66
C LEU A 606 -13.27 19.17 19.85
N SER A 607 -12.67 17.99 19.69
CA SER A 607 -11.81 17.40 20.71
C SER A 607 -10.50 18.20 20.86
N GLY A 608 -9.93 18.69 19.76
CA GLY A 608 -8.71 19.52 19.77
C GLY A 608 -8.95 20.93 20.28
N SER A 609 -10.14 21.49 20.02
CA SER A 609 -10.59 22.78 20.55
C SER A 609 -11.04 22.71 22.01
N GLY A 610 -10.74 21.63 22.74
CA GLY A 610 -11.25 21.34 24.08
C GLY A 610 -10.58 22.17 25.18
N THR A 611 -11.42 22.92 25.92
CA THR A 611 -11.30 23.25 27.35
C THR A 611 -10.42 22.32 28.18
N SER A 612 -10.01 22.69 29.40
CA SER A 612 -10.02 21.69 30.49
C SER A 612 -11.42 21.04 30.66
N GLU A 613 -12.47 21.70 30.18
CA GLU A 613 -13.88 21.31 30.27
C GLU A 613 -14.38 20.36 29.16
N SER A 614 -15.34 19.50 29.52
CA SER A 614 -16.00 18.52 28.65
C SER A 614 -16.94 19.17 27.62
N ASN A 615 -16.88 18.72 26.36
CA ASN A 615 -17.80 19.10 25.27
C ASN A 615 -18.87 18.02 25.02
N SER A 616 -19.25 17.24 26.04
CA SER A 616 -20.15 16.08 25.93
C SER A 616 -21.51 16.41 25.28
N GLY A 617 -22.08 17.58 25.58
CA GLY A 617 -23.34 18.04 24.99
C GLY A 617 -23.25 18.24 23.47
N PHE A 618 -22.18 18.86 22.98
CA PHE A 618 -21.98 19.07 21.54
C PHE A 618 -21.66 17.74 20.84
N ALA A 619 -20.85 16.88 21.46
CA ALA A 619 -20.56 15.54 20.96
C ALA A 619 -21.85 14.71 20.78
N LEU A 620 -22.75 14.74 21.76
CA LEU A 620 -24.04 14.05 21.67
C LEU A 620 -24.89 14.59 20.51
N GLN A 621 -24.93 15.90 20.31
CA GLN A 621 -25.64 16.51 19.18
C GLN A 621 -25.03 16.09 17.84
N LEU A 622 -23.70 16.08 17.74
CA LEU A 622 -22.98 15.67 16.53
C LEU A 622 -23.26 14.21 16.17
N TYR A 623 -23.31 13.31 17.17
CA TYR A 623 -23.73 11.92 16.97
C TYR A 623 -25.15 11.80 16.42
N ARG A 624 -26.11 12.50 17.04
CA ARG A 624 -27.51 12.49 16.59
C ARG A 624 -27.64 12.99 15.17
N LYS A 625 -27.00 14.13 14.85
CA LYS A 625 -26.93 14.68 13.48
C LYS A 625 -26.39 13.65 12.47
N ALA A 626 -25.32 12.92 12.81
CA ALA A 626 -24.77 11.88 11.94
C ALA A 626 -25.75 10.71 11.72
N MET A 627 -26.45 10.28 12.78
CA MET A 627 -27.46 9.22 12.68
C MET A 627 -28.68 9.65 11.86
N ASP A 628 -29.13 10.89 12.02
CA ASP A 628 -30.22 11.49 11.23
C ASP A 628 -29.87 11.52 9.73
N ASP A 629 -28.60 11.82 9.42
CA ASP A 629 -28.07 11.82 8.06
C ASP A 629 -27.78 10.41 7.52
N ARG A 630 -28.05 9.36 8.30
CA ARG A 630 -27.80 7.94 7.98
C ARG A 630 -26.33 7.62 7.71
N VAL A 631 -25.42 8.32 8.39
CA VAL A 631 -23.99 8.06 8.31
C VAL A 631 -23.63 6.87 9.21
N PRO A 632 -22.87 5.87 8.72
CA PRO A 632 -22.49 4.73 9.53
C PRO A 632 -21.60 5.15 10.70
N ALA A 633 -21.84 4.55 11.86
CA ALA A 633 -21.08 4.75 13.09
C ALA A 633 -19.72 4.02 13.03
N ASP A 634 -18.83 4.44 12.14
CA ASP A 634 -17.49 3.85 12.04
C ASP A 634 -16.63 4.17 13.27
N GLY A 635 -15.72 3.26 13.60
CA GLY A 635 -14.97 3.27 14.84
C GLY A 635 -14.01 4.45 14.96
N ARG A 636 -13.54 5.02 13.85
CA ARG A 636 -12.71 6.23 13.88
C ARG A 636 -13.56 7.45 14.22
N PHE A 637 -14.75 7.57 13.63
CA PHE A 637 -15.72 8.60 13.99
C PHE A 637 -16.11 8.48 15.47
N LEU A 638 -16.50 7.29 15.92
CA LEU A 638 -16.90 7.08 17.32
C LEU A 638 -15.75 7.33 18.30
N ASN A 639 -14.52 6.94 17.97
CA ASN A 639 -13.32 7.27 18.75
C ASN A 639 -13.15 8.78 18.90
N ALA A 640 -13.16 9.52 17.79
CA ALA A 640 -13.02 10.98 17.80
C ALA A 640 -14.14 11.64 18.63
N LEU A 641 -15.37 11.14 18.48
CA LEU A 641 -16.52 11.64 19.23
C LEU A 641 -16.40 11.41 20.74
N LEU A 642 -15.98 10.21 21.16
CA LEU A 642 -15.83 9.87 22.57
C LEU A 642 -14.78 10.77 23.24
N ARG A 643 -13.71 11.12 22.53
CA ARG A 643 -12.67 12.03 23.06
C ARG A 643 -13.21 13.42 23.41
N CYS A 644 -14.29 13.87 22.77
CA CYS A 644 -14.96 15.13 23.10
C CYS A 644 -15.61 15.14 24.49
N PHE A 645 -15.80 13.99 25.14
CA PHE A 645 -16.33 13.91 26.51
C PHE A 645 -15.31 14.33 27.57
N GLY A 646 -14.02 14.49 27.22
CA GLY A 646 -13.01 14.90 28.19
C GLY A 646 -12.91 13.92 29.35
N ASP A 647 -13.14 14.39 30.57
CA ASP A 647 -13.18 13.61 31.81
C ASP A 647 -14.58 13.10 32.22
N ASP A 648 -15.64 13.43 31.45
CA ASP A 648 -17.01 12.96 31.66
C ASP A 648 -17.19 11.50 31.23
N ILE A 649 -16.58 10.59 31.99
CA ILE A 649 -16.65 9.15 31.74
C ILE A 649 -18.07 8.59 31.90
N ASN A 650 -18.88 9.18 32.78
CA ASN A 650 -20.26 8.73 32.98
C ASN A 650 -21.11 9.03 31.77
N GLY A 651 -21.06 10.26 31.25
CA GLY A 651 -21.75 10.64 30.01
C GLY A 651 -21.29 9.79 28.81
N ALA A 652 -19.98 9.51 28.71
CA ALA A 652 -19.45 8.66 27.65
C ALA A 652 -19.96 7.21 27.74
N LEU A 653 -20.00 6.64 28.96
CA LEU A 653 -20.52 5.27 29.18
C LEU A 653 -22.02 5.17 28.96
N ASP A 654 -22.79 6.20 29.32
CA ASP A 654 -24.23 6.23 29.10
C ASP A 654 -24.55 6.30 27.61
N LEU A 655 -23.83 7.14 26.85
CA LEU A 655 -23.96 7.17 25.39
C LEU A 655 -23.51 5.84 24.74
N TRP A 656 -22.45 5.22 25.25
CA TRP A 656 -22.00 3.89 24.81
C TRP A 656 -23.10 2.83 24.94
N LYS A 657 -23.73 2.76 26.12
CA LYS A 657 -24.77 1.76 26.43
C LYS A 657 -26.07 2.01 25.68
N THR A 658 -26.46 3.28 25.50
CA THR A 658 -27.77 3.65 24.94
C THR A 658 -27.82 3.56 23.41
N GLY A 659 -26.68 3.58 22.71
CA GLY A 659 -26.71 3.43 21.26
C GLY A 659 -25.36 3.21 20.57
N MET A 660 -24.28 3.90 21.01
CA MET A 660 -23.02 3.85 20.27
C MET A 660 -22.40 2.45 20.22
N GLY A 661 -22.45 1.68 21.31
CA GLY A 661 -21.87 0.33 21.35
C GLY A 661 -22.56 -0.64 20.40
N ALA A 662 -23.90 -0.56 20.32
CA ALA A 662 -24.68 -1.34 19.38
C ALA A 662 -24.42 -0.89 17.93
N ALA A 663 -24.33 0.43 17.69
CA ALA A 663 -24.04 0.99 16.38
C ALA A 663 -22.64 0.58 15.88
N ALA A 664 -21.61 0.65 16.73
CA ALA A 664 -20.25 0.21 16.44
C ALA A 664 -20.18 -1.28 16.08
N ALA A 665 -20.96 -2.12 16.78
CA ALA A 665 -21.04 -3.55 16.55
C ALA A 665 -21.89 -3.92 15.33
N GLY A 666 -22.80 -3.04 14.90
CA GLY A 666 -23.81 -3.26 13.87
C GLY A 666 -23.45 -2.73 12.48
N VAL A 667 -22.28 -2.11 12.29
CA VAL A 667 -21.83 -1.66 10.96
C VAL A 667 -21.65 -2.87 10.04
N LYS A 668 -22.64 -3.10 9.18
CA LYS A 668 -22.60 -4.09 8.09
C LYS A 668 -21.98 -3.45 6.86
N ASN A 669 -20.95 -4.08 6.30
CA ASN A 669 -20.46 -3.72 4.98
C ASN A 669 -21.20 -4.54 3.92
N ASN A 670 -21.30 -4.01 2.70
CA ASN A 670 -21.87 -4.71 1.53
C ASN A 670 -21.05 -5.94 1.08
N ASP A 671 -20.06 -6.37 1.87
CA ASP A 671 -19.28 -7.59 1.65
C ASP A 671 -20.13 -8.81 2.08
N ILE A 672 -19.99 -9.93 1.38
CA ILE A 672 -20.70 -11.19 1.67
C ILE A 672 -20.66 -11.48 3.19
N GLU A 673 -21.84 -11.54 3.81
CA GLU A 673 -21.99 -11.82 5.25
C GLU A 673 -21.26 -13.14 5.58
N GLY A 674 -20.38 -13.11 6.59
CA GLY A 674 -19.61 -14.27 7.03
C GLY A 674 -18.19 -14.39 6.48
N SER A 675 -17.76 -13.51 5.57
CA SER A 675 -16.36 -13.52 5.11
C SER A 675 -15.38 -13.15 6.25
N LYS A 676 -14.20 -13.79 6.28
CA LYS A 676 -13.12 -13.53 7.25
C LYS A 676 -12.71 -12.04 7.26
N GLN A 677 -12.77 -11.39 6.09
CA GLN A 677 -12.47 -9.97 5.93
C GLN A 677 -13.53 -9.06 6.55
N SER A 678 -14.82 -9.44 6.48
CA SER A 678 -15.91 -8.73 7.16
C SER A 678 -15.77 -8.79 8.68
N MET A 679 -15.40 -9.96 9.23
CA MET A 679 -15.12 -10.12 10.66
C MET A 679 -13.92 -9.28 11.13
N MET A 680 -12.81 -9.28 10.39
CA MET A 680 -11.62 -8.46 10.72
C MET A 680 -11.90 -6.96 10.68
N LYS A 681 -12.72 -6.48 9.72
CA LYS A 681 -13.12 -5.06 9.67
C LYS A 681 -14.02 -4.70 10.85
N ARG A 682 -14.97 -5.57 11.24
CA ARG A 682 -15.83 -5.38 12.40
C ARG A 682 -15.04 -5.29 13.70
N SER A 683 -14.06 -6.17 13.89
CA SER A 683 -13.18 -6.12 15.06
C SER A 683 -12.36 -4.84 15.10
N ALA A 684 -11.79 -4.40 13.97
CA ALA A 684 -11.05 -3.15 13.89
C ALA A 684 -11.93 -1.93 14.23
N ASN A 685 -13.19 -1.94 13.76
CA ASN A 685 -14.19 -0.90 14.04
C ASN A 685 -14.45 -0.78 15.56
N LEU A 686 -14.71 -1.91 16.20
CA LEU A 686 -14.96 -1.98 17.64
C LEU A 686 -13.73 -1.56 18.46
N ILE A 687 -12.53 -2.03 18.09
CA ILE A 687 -11.28 -1.66 18.77
C ILE A 687 -11.07 -0.14 18.72
N ALA A 688 -11.26 0.49 17.56
CA ALA A 688 -11.12 1.93 17.43
C ALA A 688 -12.09 2.68 18.35
N ALA A 689 -13.36 2.28 18.40
CA ALA A 689 -14.36 2.90 19.26
C ALA A 689 -14.04 2.72 20.76
N TYR A 690 -13.64 1.52 21.18
CA TYR A 690 -13.20 1.25 22.55
C TYR A 690 -11.96 2.06 22.95
N ASN A 691 -11.02 2.28 22.03
CA ASN A 691 -9.85 3.13 22.29
C ASN A 691 -10.25 4.58 22.62
N GLY A 692 -11.38 5.07 22.10
CA GLY A 692 -11.96 6.35 22.52
C GLY A 692 -12.42 6.34 23.97
N LEU A 693 -13.12 5.30 24.42
CA LEU A 693 -13.51 5.17 25.83
C LEU A 693 -12.30 5.02 26.75
N MET A 694 -11.26 4.28 26.32
CA MET A 694 -10.00 4.15 27.06
C MET A 694 -9.36 5.52 27.27
N HIS A 695 -9.38 6.37 26.25
CA HIS A 695 -8.89 7.75 26.35
C HIS A 695 -9.67 8.58 27.36
N VAL A 696 -11.00 8.51 27.36
CA VAL A 696 -11.86 9.20 28.35
C VAL A 696 -11.59 8.70 29.77
N CYS A 697 -11.37 7.38 29.95
CA CYS A 697 -10.97 6.84 31.26
C CYS A 697 -9.63 7.40 31.73
N GLY A 698 -8.69 7.59 30.81
CA GLY A 698 -7.41 8.24 31.05
C GLY A 698 -7.58 9.68 31.53
N ARG A 699 -8.36 10.47 30.78
CA ARG A 699 -8.70 11.85 31.11
C ARG A 699 -9.35 11.97 32.50
N ALA A 700 -10.25 11.06 32.84
CA ALA A 700 -10.92 10.99 34.14
C ALA A 700 -10.05 10.40 35.27
N VAL A 701 -8.85 9.89 34.96
CA VAL A 701 -7.97 9.17 35.90
C VAL A 701 -8.71 7.99 36.59
N ARG A 702 -9.47 7.23 35.79
CA ARG A 702 -10.29 6.08 36.23
C ARG A 702 -9.76 4.75 35.67
N PRO A 703 -8.59 4.25 36.14
CA PRO A 703 -8.06 2.97 35.69
C PRO A 703 -8.93 1.77 36.06
N ASP A 704 -9.74 1.89 37.11
CA ASP A 704 -10.73 0.90 37.50
C ASP A 704 -11.80 0.69 36.42
N ILE A 705 -12.27 1.79 35.80
CA ILE A 705 -13.20 1.74 34.67
C ILE A 705 -12.48 1.25 33.43
N ALA A 706 -11.27 1.75 33.14
CA ALA A 706 -10.48 1.30 31.99
C ALA A 706 -10.26 -0.22 32.00
N LEU A 707 -9.98 -0.81 33.17
CA LEU A 707 -9.84 -2.25 33.34
C LEU A 707 -11.15 -3.00 33.02
N ARG A 708 -12.30 -2.47 33.47
CA ARG A 708 -13.63 -3.03 33.11
C ARG A 708 -13.90 -2.94 31.62
N ILE A 709 -13.44 -1.88 30.96
CA ILE A 709 -13.56 -1.72 29.50
C ILE A 709 -12.68 -2.75 28.78
N ALA A 710 -11.45 -2.99 29.23
CA ALA A 710 -10.59 -4.04 28.67
C ALA A 710 -11.25 -5.43 28.75
N TYR A 711 -11.97 -5.74 29.85
CA TYR A 711 -12.77 -6.96 29.94
C TYR A 711 -14.01 -6.93 29.04
N ALA A 712 -14.67 -5.78 28.89
CA ALA A 712 -15.81 -5.63 27.98
C ALA A 712 -15.42 -5.81 26.51
N MET A 713 -14.21 -5.36 26.12
CA MET A 713 -13.62 -5.62 24.80
C MET A 713 -13.56 -7.12 24.52
N LYS A 714 -13.01 -7.91 25.45
CA LYS A 714 -12.93 -9.37 25.31
C LYS A 714 -14.30 -10.02 25.18
N LYS A 715 -15.27 -9.58 25.98
CA LYS A 715 -16.67 -10.04 25.88
C LYS A 715 -17.30 -9.70 24.52
N ALA A 716 -16.88 -8.60 23.90
CA ALA A 716 -17.31 -8.20 22.55
C ALA A 716 -16.52 -8.88 21.42
N GLY A 717 -15.63 -9.82 21.73
CA GLY A 717 -14.84 -10.56 20.75
C GLY A 717 -13.67 -9.78 20.17
N VAL A 718 -13.20 -8.73 20.85
CA VAL A 718 -12.01 -7.96 20.47
C VAL A 718 -10.99 -7.92 21.61
N GLU A 719 -9.72 -8.10 21.31
CA GLU A 719 -8.68 -8.11 22.33
C GLU A 719 -8.15 -6.69 22.60
N PRO A 720 -8.00 -6.28 23.87
CA PRO A 720 -7.28 -5.07 24.22
C PRO A 720 -5.79 -5.23 23.87
N THR A 721 -5.18 -4.15 23.36
CA THR A 721 -3.78 -4.15 22.92
C THR A 721 -2.99 -3.03 23.59
N GLU A 722 -1.68 -2.99 23.35
CA GLU A 722 -0.83 -1.86 23.75
C GLU A 722 -1.36 -0.52 23.22
N VAL A 723 -2.00 -0.50 22.04
CA VAL A 723 -2.65 0.71 21.51
C VAL A 723 -3.78 1.19 22.42
N SER A 724 -4.56 0.27 23.00
CA SER A 724 -5.65 0.60 23.93
C SER A 724 -5.09 1.19 25.23
N LEU A 725 -3.99 0.63 25.74
CA LEU A 725 -3.27 1.18 26.89
C LEU A 725 -2.68 2.57 26.60
N ASN A 726 -2.06 2.74 25.44
CA ASN A 726 -1.52 4.02 25.00
C ASN A 726 -2.60 5.09 24.85
N CYS A 727 -3.82 4.71 24.44
CA CYS A 727 -4.96 5.62 24.41
C CYS A 727 -5.35 6.10 25.82
N TYR A 728 -5.37 5.20 26.82
CA TYR A 728 -5.57 5.57 28.22
C TYR A 728 -4.49 6.55 28.71
N TYR A 729 -3.21 6.23 28.50
CA TYR A 729 -2.12 7.13 28.92
C TYR A 729 -2.13 8.47 28.17
N ALA A 730 -2.49 8.50 26.89
CA ALA A 730 -2.67 9.74 26.15
C ALA A 730 -3.76 10.63 26.77
N GLY A 731 -4.86 10.04 27.24
CA GLY A 731 -5.89 10.77 27.97
C GLY A 731 -5.39 11.31 29.31
N LYS A 732 -4.72 10.46 30.10
CA LYS A 732 -4.19 10.81 31.42
C LYS A 732 -3.17 11.95 31.37
N ARG A 733 -2.31 11.98 30.34
CA ARG A 733 -1.29 13.04 30.14
C ARG A 733 -1.90 14.44 30.13
N LEU A 734 -3.08 14.60 29.51
CA LEU A 734 -3.75 15.89 29.42
C LEU A 734 -4.41 16.35 30.74
N THR A 735 -4.35 15.54 31.79
CA THR A 735 -4.91 15.85 33.12
C THR A 735 -3.80 16.14 34.15
N LEU A 736 -2.55 15.75 33.88
CA LEU A 736 -1.44 15.76 34.86
C LEU A 736 -0.74 17.12 35.06
N ASP A 737 -1.25 18.23 34.50
CA ASP A 737 -0.83 19.58 34.90
C ASP A 737 -1.26 19.94 36.34
N VAL A 738 -1.99 19.06 37.04
CA VAL A 738 -2.45 19.25 38.41
C VAL A 738 -1.99 18.08 39.31
N GLY A 739 -0.77 18.20 39.87
CA GLY A 739 -0.30 17.53 41.09
C GLY A 739 -0.26 15.99 41.13
N ASP A 740 0.95 15.42 41.06
CA ASP A 740 1.20 13.98 41.20
C ASP A 740 1.06 13.50 42.67
N GLY A 741 -0.09 12.90 42.97
CA GLY A 741 -0.41 12.30 44.27
C GLY A 741 -1.33 11.08 44.16
N GLY A 742 -1.18 10.27 43.11
CA GLY A 742 -2.08 9.14 42.84
C GLY A 742 -2.13 8.11 43.98
N SER A 743 -3.34 7.85 44.50
CA SER A 743 -3.62 6.82 45.51
C SER A 743 -3.11 5.44 45.08
N PHE A 744 -2.67 4.61 46.05
CA PHE A 744 -2.20 3.23 45.83
C PHE A 744 -3.15 2.39 44.97
N LEU A 745 -4.47 2.58 45.13
CA LEU A 745 -5.49 1.87 44.34
C LEU A 745 -5.51 2.26 42.86
N VAL A 746 -5.17 3.50 42.53
CA VAL A 746 -5.05 3.97 41.14
C VAL A 746 -3.87 3.25 40.48
N ARG A 747 -2.71 3.21 41.16
CA ARG A 747 -1.50 2.54 40.67
C ARG A 747 -1.71 1.02 40.50
N SER A 748 -2.38 0.38 41.45
CA SER A 748 -2.68 -1.06 41.37
C SER A 748 -3.57 -1.39 40.17
N ASN A 749 -4.61 -0.58 39.89
CA ASN A 749 -5.47 -0.80 38.73
C ASN A 749 -4.75 -0.51 37.41
N GLU A 750 -3.85 0.47 37.35
CA GLU A 750 -3.02 0.75 36.17
C GLU A 750 -2.06 -0.41 35.86
N GLN A 751 -1.47 -1.03 36.88
CA GLN A 751 -0.64 -2.22 36.70
C GLN A 751 -1.46 -3.39 36.12
N LEU A 752 -2.66 -3.64 36.65
CA LEU A 752 -3.55 -4.67 36.13
C LEU A 752 -3.99 -4.39 34.69
N LEU A 753 -4.30 -3.13 34.38
CA LEU A 753 -4.64 -2.70 33.04
C LEU A 753 -3.48 -2.91 32.06
N SER A 754 -2.27 -2.52 32.46
CA SER A 754 -1.05 -2.71 31.67
C SER A 754 -0.82 -4.20 31.38
N VAL A 755 -0.94 -5.05 32.40
CA VAL A 755 -0.86 -6.51 32.22
C VAL A 755 -1.93 -7.00 31.24
N GLU A 756 -3.18 -6.55 31.36
CA GLU A 756 -4.27 -6.99 30.48
C GLU A 756 -4.08 -6.59 29.02
N CYS A 757 -3.58 -5.37 28.77
CA CYS A 757 -3.34 -4.84 27.43
C CYS A 757 -2.03 -5.33 26.79
N THR A 758 -1.07 -5.81 27.58
CA THR A 758 0.24 -6.32 27.12
C THR A 758 0.36 -7.84 27.12
N LYS A 759 -0.68 -8.57 27.56
CA LYS A 759 -0.73 -10.04 27.60
C LYS A 759 -0.42 -10.72 26.26
N TYR A 760 -0.61 -10.03 25.14
CA TYR A 760 -0.49 -10.60 23.79
C TYR A 760 0.33 -9.72 22.86
N ASN A 761 1.51 -9.25 23.29
CA ASN A 761 2.50 -8.86 22.30
C ASN A 761 2.87 -10.13 21.50
N THR A 762 2.39 -10.21 20.26
CA THR A 762 2.65 -11.34 19.35
C THR A 762 4.13 -11.54 19.06
N LYS A 763 4.99 -10.57 19.43
CA LYS A 763 6.45 -10.65 19.36
C LYS A 763 7.12 -11.13 20.66
N ASP A 764 6.41 -11.19 21.79
CA ASP A 764 7.01 -11.58 23.07
C ASP A 764 6.85 -13.10 23.34
N LYS A 765 7.79 -13.88 22.84
CA LYS A 765 7.87 -15.34 23.09
C LYS A 765 8.11 -15.70 24.57
N ARG A 766 8.44 -14.74 25.46
CA ARG A 766 8.77 -15.04 26.87
C ARG A 766 7.56 -15.49 27.70
N ARG A 767 6.32 -15.26 27.24
CA ARG A 767 5.09 -15.55 28.01
C ARG A 767 4.32 -16.80 27.58
N ALA A 768 4.82 -17.57 26.61
CA ALA A 768 4.17 -18.80 26.13
C ALA A 768 4.05 -19.92 27.20
N GLY A 769 4.70 -19.75 28.36
CA GLY A 769 4.60 -20.63 29.53
C GLY A 769 4.02 -20.00 30.80
N ASP A 770 3.61 -18.72 30.76
CA ASP A 770 3.12 -18.06 31.97
C ASP A 770 1.72 -18.57 32.35
N LYS A 771 1.64 -19.20 33.52
CA LYS A 771 0.37 -19.66 34.09
C LYS A 771 -0.60 -18.48 34.16
N LYS A 772 -1.80 -18.64 33.58
CA LYS A 772 -2.92 -17.71 33.75
C LYS A 772 -3.01 -17.29 35.21
N ILE A 773 -2.70 -16.03 35.50
CA ILE A 773 -2.98 -15.44 36.81
C ILE A 773 -4.51 -15.42 36.92
N ARG A 774 -5.06 -16.41 37.64
CA ARG A 774 -6.43 -16.36 38.15
C ARG A 774 -6.43 -15.29 39.23
N ILE A 775 -6.95 -14.12 38.90
CA ILE A 775 -7.43 -13.19 39.94
C ILE A 775 -8.71 -13.84 40.48
N LEU A 776 -8.61 -14.43 41.67
CA LEU A 776 -9.77 -14.88 42.43
C LEU A 776 -10.43 -13.63 43.02
N PHE A 777 -11.70 -13.40 42.68
CA PHE A 777 -12.56 -12.44 43.36
C PHE A 777 -13.01 -12.98 44.71
#